data_AF-A0A1F3NU80-F1
#
_entry.id   AF-A0A1F3NU80-F1
#
_cell.length_a   1.000
_cell.length_b   1.000
_cell.length_c   1.000
_cell.angle_alpha   90.00
_cell.angle_beta   90.00
_cell.angle_gamma   90.00
#
_symmetry.space_group_name_H-M   'P 1'
#
loop_
_entity.id
_entity.type
_entity.pdbx_description
1 polymer ?
#
loop_
_entity_poly.entity_id
_entity_poly.type
_entity_poly.pdbx_seq_one_letter_code
_entity_poly.pdbx_strand_id
1 'polypeptide(L)'
;MAFLSGLFYIFREQTPGSVPDTEESPPDTTLSDEPAPADPLAPFLDSLTEGKGQVRIMYYGDSQIEGDRVTSHLRQLLRCGRGGTGSGLFLPSMPVMYTKSIWLRSSSNWERYNSVSYRNGELTHNRLGPLLTICRYLPEGMTAPDPVKADVRIRPSVFADGTTAEFEIIRLIYSNSRGEERVIISANDNQVFEGLLESGQGVKEIRANLNGADDILIEFEGTTSPDILGISIESKEGIIVDNIPRRGSAGLEFTLVNRDNLKESFIILSPDLIVLQYGLNIVRNVRKEYGFYKQGLFRQLMLLKDVAPGTPVLVIGVTDMAEAEGDSIASYSNIPAIINAQKEAAYEAGAAFWDPYEAMGGRSSIIKWAEKRPPLAQTDYVHFTYPGADTLSQMLVEAMFKSDAQDTIYYFAEADSLPLQDMLQEIEQAEISEEENQAEALFKEIFRYDKNKPFIFTAPVFWIFFLIILAGYSLIYKKLFLRHFYLLLVSLFFYYKSGGFFLFLLIFVTIIDYTCGLLIFKSDRKSFKRLFILISILSNLGILAYFKYTGFLVDSVNDLFGTNLQVHDFLASFSNAYLGTSFDISNIILPVGISFFTFQSLSYTFDVFRGRLEPVKNIADFGFYVSFFPQLVAGPIVRASEFIPQLYKEFSLSKREFSHALFLISKGLIKKIVISDFIAVNFVDRVFDMPSLYSGFENLMAVYGYGLQIYCDFSGYTDIAIGLALIMGFRLPVNFNSPYKAAGISDFWKRWHISLSRWLKDYLYIPLGGNRKGKVRTGINLMITMLLGGLWHGASLRFIVWGGLHGIGLVINRIWNSIFGDRITQNRFGRVLAVFITFNFVSFCWIFFRAQDMESARLMLTQIAENFSPGSYMSVVPAYADVFLLMIAGYFIHFLPERVKESYRGLFIKMPLILQIIAVMLVVILL
;
A
#
# COMPACT_ATOMS: atom_id res chain seq x y z
N MET A 1 20.89 -2.18 38.32
CA MET A 1 21.97 -1.48 39.06
C MET A 1 23.00 -2.39 39.76
N ALA A 2 22.95 -3.73 39.63
CA ALA A 2 24.02 -4.61 40.18
C ALA A 2 24.59 -5.62 39.15
N PHE A 3 24.22 -5.51 37.87
CA PHE A 3 24.64 -6.45 36.82
C PHE A 3 25.60 -5.83 35.78
N LEU A 4 25.81 -4.50 35.81
CA LEU A 4 26.61 -3.77 34.82
C LEU A 4 27.98 -3.29 35.33
N SER A 5 28.28 -3.44 36.61
CA SER A 5 29.59 -3.10 37.18
C SER A 5 30.63 -4.22 37.05
N GLY A 6 30.25 -5.41 36.59
CA GLY A 6 31.14 -6.58 36.45
C GLY A 6 31.82 -6.74 35.09
N LEU A 7 31.36 -6.05 34.05
CA LEU A 7 31.81 -6.25 32.67
C LEU A 7 33.03 -5.40 32.26
N PHE A 8 33.44 -4.43 33.09
CA PHE A 8 34.56 -3.52 32.79
C PHE A 8 35.88 -3.85 33.50
N TYR A 9 35.97 -4.97 34.24
CA TYR A 9 37.16 -5.27 35.07
C TYR A 9 37.84 -6.62 34.82
N ILE A 10 37.44 -7.40 33.80
CA ILE A 10 38.06 -8.69 33.49
C ILE A 10 38.47 -8.71 32.03
N PHE A 11 39.53 -7.97 31.64
CA PHE A 11 40.36 -8.28 30.47
C PHE A 11 41.65 -7.44 30.54
N ARG A 12 42.54 -7.82 31.46
CA ARG A 12 43.95 -7.44 31.38
C ARG A 12 44.80 -8.52 32.04
N GLU A 13 45.87 -8.92 31.35
CA GLU A 13 46.82 -10.00 31.67
C GLU A 13 46.27 -11.41 31.31
N GLN A 14 46.93 -12.29 30.54
CA GLN A 14 48.36 -12.60 30.41
C GLN A 14 48.72 -13.26 29.05
N THR A 15 49.92 -12.97 28.53
CA THR A 15 50.67 -13.77 27.52
C THR A 15 51.60 -14.82 28.20
N PRO A 16 52.14 -15.83 27.47
CA PRO A 16 52.06 -17.24 27.87
C PRO A 16 53.32 -17.85 28.52
N GLY A 17 53.13 -18.98 29.19
CA GLY A 17 54.18 -19.88 29.70
C GLY A 17 53.95 -21.32 29.24
N SER A 18 55.05 -21.98 28.90
CA SER A 18 55.23 -23.16 28.05
C SER A 18 55.15 -24.55 28.72
N VAL A 19 55.29 -25.59 27.87
CA VAL A 19 55.79 -27.00 28.02
C VAL A 19 54.71 -28.12 28.27
N PRO A 20 54.90 -29.41 27.87
CA PRO A 20 54.65 -30.01 26.53
C PRO A 20 53.91 -31.39 26.58
N ASP A 21 53.89 -32.08 25.42
CA ASP A 21 53.65 -33.53 25.16
C ASP A 21 52.19 -34.02 25.19
N THR A 22 51.66 -34.89 24.32
CA THR A 22 52.06 -35.58 23.06
C THR A 22 50.80 -36.34 22.62
N GLU A 23 50.41 -36.33 21.35
CA GLU A 23 50.04 -37.52 20.54
C GLU A 23 49.44 -37.11 19.18
N GLU A 24 49.88 -37.82 18.14
CA GLU A 24 49.78 -37.52 16.71
C GLU A 24 48.40 -37.80 16.09
N SER A 25 48.01 -36.96 15.12
CA SER A 25 47.25 -37.39 13.93
C SER A 25 47.55 -36.46 12.73
N PRO A 26 47.44 -36.96 11.47
CA PRO A 26 48.29 -36.57 10.33
C PRO A 26 47.78 -35.33 9.54
N PRO A 27 48.57 -34.79 8.59
CA PRO A 27 48.53 -33.38 8.21
C PRO A 27 47.42 -33.10 7.21
N ASP A 28 46.59 -32.09 7.50
CA ASP A 28 45.78 -31.44 6.48
C ASP A 28 46.45 -30.14 6.03
N THR A 29 46.46 -29.99 4.72
CA THR A 29 47.17 -29.00 3.94
C THR A 29 46.78 -27.56 4.29
N THR A 30 47.80 -26.71 4.34
CA THR A 30 47.75 -25.25 4.40
C THR A 30 46.71 -24.64 3.45
N LEU A 31 45.64 -24.07 4.01
CA LEU A 31 44.87 -23.00 3.40
C LEU A 31 45.25 -21.69 4.11
N SER A 32 45.46 -20.70 3.27
CA SER A 32 45.99 -19.36 3.52
C SER A 32 45.33 -18.61 4.67
N ASP A 33 46.17 -17.93 5.45
CA ASP A 33 45.80 -16.78 6.29
C ASP A 33 45.16 -15.68 5.41
N GLU A 34 43.84 -15.72 5.23
CA GLU A 34 43.08 -14.52 4.87
C GLU A 34 42.59 -13.83 6.15
N PRO A 35 42.78 -12.51 6.29
CA PRO A 35 42.27 -11.80 7.45
C PRO A 35 40.74 -11.85 7.46
N ALA A 36 40.17 -12.11 8.64
CA ALA A 36 38.73 -12.03 8.85
C ALA A 36 38.17 -10.68 8.35
N PRO A 37 36.91 -10.63 7.86
CA PRO A 37 36.23 -9.38 7.53
C PRO A 37 36.47 -8.29 8.59
N ALA A 38 36.90 -7.10 8.17
CA ALA A 38 36.91 -5.96 9.07
C ALA A 38 35.46 -5.63 9.46
N ASP A 39 35.16 -5.63 10.77
CA ASP A 39 33.85 -5.27 11.30
C ASP A 39 33.46 -3.84 10.83
N PRO A 40 32.36 -3.67 10.06
CA PRO A 40 31.94 -2.35 9.58
C PRO A 40 31.59 -1.36 10.70
N LEU A 41 31.31 -1.83 11.92
CA LEU A 41 31.06 -1.03 13.11
C LEU A 41 32.31 -0.78 13.95
N ALA A 42 33.46 -1.42 13.66
CA ALA A 42 34.69 -1.26 14.44
C ALA A 42 35.06 0.21 14.68
N PRO A 43 35.04 1.12 13.68
CA PRO A 43 35.37 2.52 13.92
C PRO A 43 34.47 3.19 14.98
N PHE A 44 33.18 2.82 15.03
CA PHE A 44 32.24 3.33 16.03
C PHE A 44 32.49 2.69 17.41
N LEU A 45 32.77 1.39 17.47
CA LEU A 45 33.09 0.69 18.71
C LEU A 45 34.41 1.21 19.32
N ASP A 46 35.39 1.55 18.49
CA ASP A 46 36.64 2.20 18.88
C ASP A 46 36.35 3.61 19.42
N SER A 47 35.51 4.41 18.74
CA SER A 47 35.05 5.71 19.23
C SER A 47 34.41 5.60 20.63
N LEU A 48 33.62 4.55 20.87
CA LEU A 48 32.96 4.29 22.15
C LEU A 48 33.90 3.83 23.26
N THR A 49 34.96 3.08 22.95
CA THR A 49 35.84 2.46 23.94
C THR A 49 37.14 3.23 24.17
N GLU A 50 37.77 3.74 23.11
CA GLU A 50 39.09 4.37 23.14
C GLU A 50 39.06 5.90 23.06
N GLY A 51 37.98 6.46 22.50
CA GLY A 51 37.84 7.91 22.39
C GLY A 51 37.76 8.60 23.76
N LYS A 52 38.22 9.86 23.83
CA LYS A 52 38.01 10.76 24.99
C LYS A 52 37.02 11.90 24.70
N GLY A 53 36.46 11.94 23.50
CA GLY A 53 35.57 13.00 23.03
C GLY A 53 34.08 12.63 23.04
N GLN A 54 33.26 13.57 22.57
CA GLN A 54 31.85 13.34 22.25
C GLN A 54 31.74 12.23 21.18
N VAL A 55 30.78 11.32 21.37
CA VAL A 55 30.38 10.32 20.38
C VAL A 55 28.96 10.64 19.94
N ARG A 56 28.73 10.87 18.65
CA ARG A 56 27.41 11.23 18.10
C ARG A 56 26.85 10.13 17.22
N ILE A 57 25.61 9.73 17.52
CA ILE A 57 24.82 8.79 16.73
C ILE A 57 23.66 9.55 16.09
N MET A 58 23.61 9.56 14.76
CA MET A 58 22.50 10.12 14.01
C MET A 58 21.50 9.01 13.66
N TYR A 59 20.37 8.98 14.35
CA TYR A 59 19.38 7.92 14.20
C TYR A 59 18.19 8.39 13.36
N TYR A 60 18.15 7.93 12.12
CA TYR A 60 17.07 8.19 11.18
C TYR A 60 16.08 7.03 11.16
N GLY A 61 14.79 7.33 11.13
CA GLY A 61 13.78 6.29 11.00
C GLY A 61 12.40 6.83 10.69
N ASP A 62 11.43 5.92 10.61
CA ASP A 62 10.03 6.25 10.31
C ASP A 62 9.22 6.59 11.58
N SER A 63 7.92 6.26 11.61
CA SER A 63 7.06 6.52 12.77
C SER A 63 7.44 5.70 14.01
N GLN A 64 8.27 4.66 13.87
CA GLN A 64 8.65 3.80 14.99
C GLN A 64 9.48 4.53 16.05
N ILE A 65 10.31 5.50 15.63
CA ILE A 65 11.16 6.31 16.54
C ILE A 65 10.54 7.66 16.92
N GLU A 66 9.39 8.01 16.33
CA GLU A 66 8.70 9.27 16.62
C GLU A 66 8.37 9.39 18.12
N GLY A 67 8.53 10.61 18.66
CA GLY A 67 8.40 10.85 20.10
C GLY A 67 9.60 10.40 20.94
N ASP A 68 10.73 10.05 20.30
CA ASP A 68 11.96 9.57 20.94
C ASP A 68 11.77 8.18 21.59
N ARG A 69 10.86 7.38 21.02
CA ARG A 69 10.36 6.13 21.62
C ARG A 69 11.48 5.09 21.79
N VAL A 70 12.32 4.91 20.78
CA VAL A 70 13.45 3.97 20.75
C VAL A 70 14.73 4.66 21.24
N THR A 71 15.06 5.77 20.61
CA THR A 71 16.31 6.52 20.80
C THR A 71 16.52 7.03 22.22
N SER A 72 15.46 7.31 23.00
CA SER A 72 15.61 7.73 24.41
C SER A 72 16.30 6.66 25.28
N HIS A 73 15.92 5.39 25.11
CA HIS A 73 16.48 4.31 25.93
C HIS A 73 17.83 3.85 25.39
N LEU A 74 17.99 3.83 24.06
CA LEU A 74 19.29 3.65 23.43
C LEU A 74 20.32 4.67 23.97
N ARG A 75 19.93 5.94 24.05
CA ARG A 75 20.75 7.02 24.62
C ARG A 75 21.12 6.71 26.07
N GLN A 76 20.16 6.32 26.90
CA GLN A 76 20.39 5.96 28.31
C GLN A 76 21.35 4.77 28.47
N LEU A 77 21.18 3.71 27.67
CA LEU A 77 21.99 2.50 27.72
C LEU A 77 23.44 2.79 27.36
N LEU A 78 23.68 3.51 26.26
CA LEU A 78 25.03 3.82 25.81
C LEU A 78 25.75 4.77 26.76
N ARG A 79 25.04 5.73 27.36
CA ARG A 79 25.62 6.64 28.37
C ARG A 79 26.10 5.91 29.63
N CYS A 80 25.57 4.72 29.91
CA CYS A 80 26.01 3.89 31.03
C CYS A 80 27.44 3.39 30.79
N GLY A 81 28.44 4.20 31.20
CA GLY A 81 29.87 3.90 31.04
C GLY A 81 30.69 5.08 30.52
N ARG A 82 30.08 5.99 29.74
CA ARG A 82 30.77 7.14 29.12
C ARG A 82 30.16 8.50 29.44
N GLY A 83 28.97 8.53 30.05
CA GLY A 83 28.27 9.77 30.39
C GLY A 83 27.77 10.56 29.17
N GLY A 84 27.45 11.83 29.39
CA GLY A 84 26.90 12.75 28.40
C GLY A 84 25.48 13.22 28.76
N THR A 85 25.10 14.40 28.29
CA THR A 85 23.83 15.06 28.63
C THR A 85 23.11 15.62 27.40
N GLY A 86 21.86 16.04 27.57
CA GLY A 86 21.03 16.62 26.51
C GLY A 86 20.31 15.59 25.62
N SER A 87 19.42 16.10 24.77
CA SER A 87 18.53 15.29 23.92
C SER A 87 19.02 15.09 22.49
N GLY A 88 20.10 15.77 22.09
CA GLY A 88 20.55 15.83 20.70
C GLY A 88 19.74 16.81 19.85
N LEU A 89 19.70 16.53 18.55
CA LEU A 89 19.24 17.41 17.49
C LEU A 89 17.70 17.39 17.29
N PHE A 90 17.11 18.56 17.08
CA PHE A 90 15.70 18.78 16.77
C PHE A 90 15.49 20.07 15.95
N LEU A 91 14.25 20.38 15.56
CA LEU A 91 13.89 21.59 14.81
C LEU A 91 12.91 22.47 15.60
N PRO A 92 12.85 23.79 15.32
CA PRO A 92 11.85 24.70 15.88
C PRO A 92 10.39 24.23 15.72
N SER A 93 10.10 23.47 14.65
CA SER A 93 8.79 22.90 14.38
C SER A 93 8.94 21.46 13.92
N MET A 94 8.31 20.52 14.65
CA MET A 94 8.35 19.09 14.40
C MET A 94 6.94 18.49 14.48
N PRO A 95 6.68 17.31 13.88
CA PRO A 95 5.37 16.64 13.98
C PRO A 95 4.92 16.37 15.41
N VAL A 96 5.89 16.08 16.29
CA VAL A 96 5.67 15.82 17.71
C VAL A 96 6.57 16.74 18.52
N MET A 97 5.95 17.73 19.16
CA MET A 97 6.64 18.75 19.98
C MET A 97 6.80 18.32 21.46
N TYR A 98 6.16 17.22 21.85
CA TYR A 98 6.22 16.63 23.19
C TYR A 98 6.83 15.22 23.07
N THR A 99 8.12 15.09 23.35
CA THR A 99 8.86 13.81 23.25
C THR A 99 9.12 13.23 24.63
N LYS A 100 9.66 12.00 24.71
CA LYS A 100 10.11 11.41 25.98
C LYS A 100 11.26 12.21 26.63
N SER A 101 12.02 12.97 25.83
CA SER A 101 13.20 13.73 26.30
C SER A 101 12.93 15.21 26.55
N ILE A 102 12.24 15.88 25.63
CA ILE A 102 12.02 17.32 25.70
C ILE A 102 10.58 17.70 25.39
N TRP A 103 10.17 18.80 26.02
CA TRP A 103 9.03 19.61 25.63
C TRP A 103 9.51 20.84 24.85
N LEU A 104 8.98 21.00 23.65
CA LEU A 104 9.26 22.11 22.76
C LEU A 104 8.00 22.96 22.58
N ARG A 105 8.12 24.28 22.71
CA ARG A 105 7.07 25.23 22.35
C ARG A 105 7.67 26.34 21.52
N SER A 106 7.07 26.64 20.39
CA SER A 106 7.54 27.69 19.49
C SER A 106 6.40 28.65 19.16
N SER A 107 6.76 29.87 18.81
CA SER A 107 5.86 30.85 18.18
C SER A 107 5.13 30.28 16.95
N SER A 108 3.94 30.81 16.65
CA SER A 108 3.05 30.23 15.63
C SER A 108 3.47 30.47 14.18
N ASN A 109 4.46 31.32 13.94
CA ASN A 109 4.95 31.70 12.60
C ASN A 109 6.07 30.81 12.07
N TRP A 110 6.49 29.77 12.80
CA TRP A 110 7.44 28.79 12.28
C TRP A 110 6.81 27.87 11.24
N GLU A 111 7.39 27.85 10.05
CA GLU A 111 7.06 26.93 8.97
C GLU A 111 8.20 25.92 8.76
N ARG A 112 7.82 24.68 8.44
CA ARG A 112 8.74 23.55 8.24
C ARG A 112 8.71 23.16 6.76
N TYR A 113 9.88 23.12 6.14
CA TYR A 113 10.04 22.78 4.72
C TYR A 113 10.93 21.55 4.53
N ASN A 114 10.64 20.75 3.51
CA ASN A 114 11.38 19.53 3.21
C ASN A 114 11.58 19.34 1.70
N SER A 115 11.99 18.15 1.25
CA SER A 115 12.26 17.87 -0.17
C SER A 115 11.01 17.99 -1.05
N VAL A 116 9.82 17.79 -0.48
CA VAL A 116 8.54 18.04 -1.14
C VAL A 116 8.33 19.54 -1.33
N SER A 117 8.60 20.37 -0.32
CA SER A 117 8.50 21.84 -0.43
C SER A 117 9.39 22.41 -1.53
N TYR A 118 10.61 21.88 -1.70
CA TYR A 118 11.47 22.24 -2.83
C TYR A 118 10.85 21.84 -4.17
N ARG A 119 10.30 20.62 -4.28
CA ARG A 119 9.66 20.17 -5.53
C ARG A 119 8.44 21.02 -5.89
N ASN A 120 7.64 21.38 -4.88
CA ASN A 120 6.48 22.26 -4.99
C ASN A 120 6.84 23.71 -5.34
N GLY A 121 8.12 24.11 -5.25
CA GLY A 121 8.56 25.48 -5.45
C GLY A 121 8.29 26.43 -4.27
N GLU A 122 7.86 25.90 -3.12
CA GLU A 122 7.79 26.64 -1.86
C GLU A 122 9.19 27.04 -1.37
N LEU A 123 10.18 26.18 -1.68
CA LEU A 123 11.60 26.50 -1.58
C LEU A 123 12.24 26.55 -2.96
N THR A 124 13.17 27.48 -3.16
CA THR A 124 13.95 27.60 -4.41
C THR A 124 15.16 26.68 -4.45
N HIS A 125 15.49 26.01 -3.34
CA HIS A 125 16.63 25.10 -3.21
C HIS A 125 16.31 23.83 -2.41
N ASN A 126 17.05 22.76 -2.69
CA ASN A 126 17.01 21.51 -1.92
C ASN A 126 18.13 21.38 -0.87
N ARG A 127 18.74 22.50 -0.46
CA ARG A 127 19.72 22.56 0.64
C ARG A 127 19.06 22.32 1.98
N LEU A 128 18.65 21.06 2.18
CA LEU A 128 18.08 20.60 3.42
C LEU A 128 19.22 20.15 4.32
N GLY A 129 19.11 20.50 5.60
CA GLY A 129 20.12 20.19 6.60
C GLY A 129 20.13 18.71 7.02
N PRO A 130 20.77 18.41 8.16
CA PRO A 130 20.95 17.05 8.65
C PRO A 130 19.61 16.33 8.95
N LEU A 131 18.53 17.05 9.27
CA LEU A 131 17.21 16.44 9.47
C LEU A 131 16.39 16.26 8.16
N LEU A 132 17.03 16.45 7.00
CA LEU A 132 16.38 16.44 5.67
C LEU A 132 15.20 17.41 5.59
N THR A 133 15.26 18.49 6.37
CA THR A 133 14.20 19.49 6.58
C THR A 133 14.84 20.76 7.12
N ILE A 134 14.23 21.91 6.84
CA ILE A 134 14.59 23.21 7.42
C ILE A 134 13.36 23.88 8.04
N CYS A 135 13.57 24.83 8.95
CA CYS A 135 12.53 25.70 9.48
C CYS A 135 12.84 27.18 9.22
N ARG A 136 11.81 27.95 8.85
CA ARG A 136 11.89 29.41 8.72
C ARG A 136 10.71 30.04 9.43
N TYR A 137 10.87 31.23 9.99
CA TYR A 137 9.79 32.02 10.61
C TYR A 137 9.24 33.13 9.70
N LEU A 138 9.84 33.28 8.51
CA LEU A 138 9.30 33.99 7.36
C LEU A 138 9.52 33.11 6.11
N PRO A 139 8.56 33.07 5.16
CA PRO A 139 8.72 32.34 3.91
C PRO A 139 9.97 32.74 3.12
N GLU A 140 10.51 31.80 2.34
CA GLU A 140 11.70 32.08 1.52
C GLU A 140 11.47 33.25 0.56
N GLY A 141 12.46 34.15 0.49
CA GLY A 141 12.41 35.34 -0.37
C GLY A 141 11.56 36.49 0.18
N MET A 142 10.80 36.29 1.26
CA MET A 142 10.06 37.37 1.92
C MET A 142 10.99 38.27 2.72
N THR A 143 10.76 39.59 2.63
CA THR A 143 11.38 40.60 3.49
C THR A 143 10.26 41.43 4.12
N ALA A 144 10.17 41.39 5.44
CA ALA A 144 9.19 42.17 6.21
C ALA A 144 9.63 43.64 6.33
N PRO A 145 8.69 44.60 6.35
CA PRO A 145 9.00 46.02 6.51
C PRO A 145 9.57 46.36 7.89
N ASP A 146 9.16 45.62 8.92
CA ASP A 146 9.62 45.74 10.30
C ASP A 146 10.17 44.39 10.79
N PRO A 147 11.12 44.37 11.76
CA PRO A 147 11.64 43.11 12.32
C PRO A 147 10.53 42.22 12.88
N VAL A 148 10.49 40.98 12.40
CA VAL A 148 9.56 39.94 12.85
C VAL A 148 10.25 39.11 13.93
N LYS A 149 9.52 38.82 15.00
CA LYS A 149 10.00 38.00 16.10
C LYS A 149 9.51 36.56 15.98
N ALA A 150 10.35 35.62 16.39
CA ALA A 150 9.99 34.23 16.56
C ALA A 150 10.73 33.67 17.77
N ASP A 151 10.08 32.81 18.54
CA ASP A 151 10.70 32.16 19.70
C ASP A 151 10.58 30.64 19.65
N VAL A 152 11.51 29.98 20.34
CA VAL A 152 11.57 28.55 20.61
C VAL A 152 11.96 28.35 22.07
N ARG A 153 11.06 27.78 22.88
CA ARG A 153 11.28 27.43 24.28
C ARG A 153 11.41 25.92 24.46
N ILE A 154 12.44 25.49 25.19
CA ILE A 154 12.80 24.09 25.41
C ILE A 154 12.88 23.81 26.90
N ARG A 155 12.23 22.73 27.34
CA ARG A 155 12.32 22.20 28.72
C ARG A 155 12.43 20.67 28.71
N PRO A 156 12.99 20.05 29.76
CA PRO A 156 12.92 18.61 29.93
C PRO A 156 11.48 18.12 29.95
N SER A 157 11.24 16.96 29.35
CA SER A 157 9.97 16.25 29.50
C SER A 157 9.85 15.67 30.91
N VAL A 158 8.62 15.49 31.40
CA VAL A 158 8.36 14.81 32.68
C VAL A 158 8.81 13.33 32.68
N PHE A 159 9.06 12.77 31.49
CA PHE A 159 9.57 11.41 31.29
C PHE A 159 11.07 11.35 31.00
N ALA A 160 11.75 12.49 30.96
CA ALA A 160 13.18 12.54 30.69
C ALA A 160 13.98 11.93 31.85
N ASP A 161 15.02 11.17 31.54
CA ASP A 161 15.98 10.74 32.56
C ASP A 161 16.85 11.93 33.02
N GLY A 162 17.49 11.78 34.18
CA GLY A 162 18.27 12.86 34.79
C GLY A 162 19.38 13.43 33.88
N THR A 163 20.05 12.59 33.09
CA THR A 163 21.13 13.07 32.19
C THR A 163 20.58 13.79 30.96
N THR A 164 19.41 13.38 30.48
CA THR A 164 18.73 14.05 29.36
C THR A 164 18.07 15.37 29.79
N ALA A 165 17.72 15.51 31.07
CA ALA A 165 17.16 16.72 31.64
C ALA A 165 18.19 17.82 31.97
N GLU A 166 19.49 17.51 31.91
CA GLU A 166 20.57 18.48 32.08
C GLU A 166 20.98 19.08 30.73
N PHE A 167 20.92 20.40 30.59
CA PHE A 167 21.37 21.08 29.39
C PHE A 167 22.71 21.79 29.61
N GLU A 168 23.77 21.27 29.00
CA GLU A 168 25.14 21.82 29.14
C GLU A 168 25.46 22.81 28.02
N ILE A 169 25.22 22.42 26.76
CA ILE A 169 25.57 23.20 25.58
C ILE A 169 24.41 23.19 24.61
N ILE A 170 24.14 24.35 24.01
CA ILE A 170 23.27 24.46 22.85
C ILE A 170 24.08 24.78 21.60
N ARG A 171 23.71 24.15 20.49
CA ARG A 171 24.15 24.48 19.14
C ARG A 171 22.97 24.87 18.29
N LEU A 172 23.06 26.01 17.62
CA LEU A 172 22.10 26.45 16.62
C LEU A 172 22.77 26.37 15.25
N ILE A 173 22.26 25.48 14.39
CA ILE A 173 22.79 25.23 13.05
C ILE A 173 21.86 25.89 12.04
N TYR A 174 22.42 26.73 11.19
CA TYR A 174 21.65 27.54 10.25
C TYR A 174 22.41 27.75 8.93
N SER A 175 21.70 28.24 7.92
CA SER A 175 22.27 28.69 6.65
C SER A 175 21.42 29.81 6.05
N ASN A 176 21.85 30.35 4.91
CA ASN A 176 21.07 31.31 4.12
C ASN A 176 20.63 32.57 4.91
N SER A 177 21.49 33.05 5.81
CA SER A 177 21.31 34.29 6.58
C SER A 177 21.81 35.50 5.78
N ARG A 178 21.16 36.66 5.95
CA ARG A 178 21.61 37.94 5.38
C ARG A 178 22.54 38.75 6.29
N GLY A 179 22.75 38.32 7.52
CA GLY A 179 23.59 39.03 8.47
C GLY A 179 22.87 40.08 9.32
N GLU A 180 21.53 40.12 9.22
CA GLU A 180 20.68 41.13 9.87
C GLU A 180 19.76 40.51 10.94
N GLU A 181 19.73 39.18 11.03
CA GLU A 181 18.89 38.44 11.96
C GLU A 181 19.59 38.34 13.32
N ARG A 182 18.98 38.92 14.35
CA ARG A 182 19.44 38.87 15.75
C ARG A 182 18.92 37.62 16.42
N VAL A 183 19.79 36.94 17.17
CA VAL A 183 19.44 35.79 18.01
C VAL A 183 19.86 36.04 19.45
N ILE A 184 18.95 35.77 20.37
CA ILE A 184 19.17 35.81 21.81
C ILE A 184 18.89 34.42 22.36
N ILE A 185 19.79 33.89 23.18
CA ILE A 185 19.59 32.63 23.91
C ILE A 185 19.63 32.93 25.40
N SER A 186 18.57 32.55 26.09
CA SER A 186 18.42 32.69 27.54
C SER A 186 18.29 31.31 28.19
N ALA A 187 18.94 31.13 29.33
CA ALA A 187 18.94 29.92 30.14
C ALA A 187 18.51 30.28 31.57
N ASN A 188 17.37 29.74 32.02
CA ASN A 188 16.75 30.06 33.32
C ASN A 188 16.65 31.58 33.56
N ASP A 189 16.09 32.29 32.56
CA ASP A 189 15.93 33.75 32.50
C ASP A 189 17.23 34.58 32.43
N ASN A 190 18.40 33.93 32.38
CA ASN A 190 19.68 34.61 32.18
C ASN A 190 20.11 34.54 30.71
N GLN A 191 20.39 35.69 30.10
CA GLN A 191 20.92 35.74 28.74
C GLN A 191 22.34 35.15 28.69
N VAL A 192 22.52 34.09 27.92
CA VAL A 192 23.81 33.38 27.74
C VAL A 192 24.46 33.65 26.38
N PHE A 193 23.68 34.08 25.39
CA PHE A 193 24.17 34.50 24.09
C PHE A 193 23.30 35.62 23.50
N GLU A 194 23.94 36.55 22.81
CA GLU A 194 23.29 37.53 21.96
C GLU A 194 24.23 37.88 20.80
N GLY A 195 23.71 37.85 19.57
CA GLY A 195 24.48 38.22 18.40
C GLY A 195 23.65 38.27 17.12
N LEU A 196 24.23 38.85 16.07
CA LEU A 196 23.71 38.72 14.71
C LEU A 196 24.21 37.43 14.08
N LEU A 197 23.35 36.77 13.30
CA LEU A 197 23.76 35.65 12.47
C LEU A 197 24.77 36.12 11.42
N GLU A 198 25.71 35.26 11.03
CA GLU A 198 26.67 35.64 10.01
C GLU A 198 26.08 35.42 8.60
N SER A 199 26.22 36.41 7.72
CA SER A 199 25.71 36.29 6.34
C SER A 199 26.38 35.19 5.52
N GLY A 200 25.61 34.49 4.69
CA GLY A 200 26.13 33.48 3.77
C GLY A 200 25.16 32.32 3.50
N GLN A 201 25.45 31.55 2.44
CA GLN A 201 24.63 30.41 2.04
C GLN A 201 25.10 29.05 2.56
N GLY A 202 26.34 28.94 3.04
CA GLY A 202 26.86 27.71 3.63
C GLY A 202 26.30 27.43 5.02
N VAL A 203 26.53 26.22 5.51
CA VAL A 203 26.12 25.81 6.87
C VAL A 203 27.00 26.49 7.91
N LYS A 204 26.37 27.06 8.93
CA LYS A 204 27.03 27.75 10.05
C LYS A 204 26.46 27.28 11.38
N GLU A 205 27.20 27.53 12.45
CA GLU A 205 26.75 27.24 13.81
C GLU A 205 27.00 28.38 14.79
N ILE A 206 26.14 28.47 15.80
CA ILE A 206 26.36 29.21 17.04
C ILE A 206 26.39 28.20 18.18
N ARG A 207 27.31 28.38 19.14
CA ARG A 207 27.43 27.55 20.33
C ARG A 207 27.36 28.41 21.59
N ALA A 208 26.54 28.02 22.56
CA ALA A 208 26.45 28.69 23.85
C ALA A 208 26.43 27.68 25.01
N ASN A 209 27.00 28.07 26.15
CA ASN A 209 26.98 27.28 27.37
C ASN A 209 25.69 27.60 28.14
N LEU A 210 24.96 26.56 28.53
CA LEU A 210 23.70 26.64 29.24
C LEU A 210 23.86 26.48 30.77
N ASN A 211 25.06 26.15 31.25
CA ASN A 211 25.41 26.00 32.66
C ASN A 211 24.46 25.07 33.45
N GLY A 212 23.94 24.01 32.82
CA GLY A 212 23.05 23.04 33.46
C GLY A 212 21.60 23.52 33.61
N ALA A 213 21.17 24.52 32.83
CA ALA A 213 19.79 25.01 32.85
C ALA A 213 18.77 23.97 32.36
N ASP A 214 17.52 24.15 32.77
CA ASP A 214 16.37 23.29 32.45
C ASP A 214 15.24 24.08 31.73
N ASP A 215 15.43 25.37 31.48
CA ASP A 215 14.51 26.21 30.71
C ASP A 215 15.28 27.12 29.76
N ILE A 216 15.21 26.80 28.46
CA ILE A 216 15.91 27.53 27.41
C ILE A 216 14.91 28.29 26.57
N LEU A 217 15.18 29.57 26.30
CA LEU A 217 14.43 30.39 25.36
C LEU A 217 15.38 30.92 24.29
N ILE A 218 15.06 30.64 23.03
CA ILE A 218 15.75 31.19 21.86
C ILE A 218 14.80 32.17 21.20
N GLU A 219 15.23 33.42 21.07
CA GLU A 219 14.48 34.47 20.39
C GLU A 219 15.21 34.88 19.12
N PHE A 220 14.48 34.94 18.01
CA PHE A 220 14.93 35.40 16.71
C PHE A 220 14.22 36.71 16.39
N GLU A 221 14.94 37.67 15.85
CA GLU A 221 14.39 38.97 15.42
C GLU A 221 15.07 39.40 14.12
N GLY A 222 14.30 39.59 13.05
CA GLY A 222 14.85 40.03 11.77
C GLY A 222 13.78 40.37 10.74
N THR A 223 14.15 41.17 9.73
CA THR A 223 13.31 41.48 8.57
C THR A 223 13.30 40.34 7.54
N THR A 224 14.23 39.40 7.66
CA THR A 224 14.28 38.15 6.90
C THR A 224 14.43 36.97 7.86
N SER A 225 14.32 35.74 7.34
CA SER A 225 14.47 34.52 8.13
C SER A 225 15.55 33.63 7.53
N PRO A 226 16.50 33.11 8.34
CA PRO A 226 17.49 32.14 7.89
C PRO A 226 16.85 30.76 7.74
N ASP A 227 17.57 29.83 7.10
CA ASP A 227 17.21 28.41 7.13
C ASP A 227 17.76 27.79 8.41
N ILE A 228 16.88 27.48 9.37
CA ILE A 228 17.29 26.73 10.57
C ILE A 228 17.37 25.25 10.21
N LEU A 229 18.58 24.72 10.30
CA LEU A 229 18.92 23.36 9.91
C LEU A 229 18.85 22.39 11.09
N GLY A 230 18.96 22.90 12.32
CA GLY A 230 18.81 22.12 13.55
C GLY A 230 19.19 22.91 14.80
N ILE A 231 18.62 22.52 15.94
CA ILE A 231 19.01 22.94 17.29
C ILE A 231 19.43 21.67 18.01
N SER A 232 20.61 21.66 18.62
CA SER A 232 21.12 20.52 19.38
C SER A 232 21.35 20.91 20.83
N ILE A 233 20.87 20.09 21.76
CA ILE A 233 21.26 20.16 23.18
C ILE A 233 22.15 18.96 23.49
N GLU A 234 23.38 19.25 23.94
CA GLU A 234 24.43 18.25 24.11
C GLU A 234 25.44 18.62 25.20
N SER A 235 26.28 17.67 25.58
CA SER A 235 27.46 17.85 26.42
C SER A 235 28.74 17.93 25.57
N LYS A 236 29.83 18.47 26.13
CA LYS A 236 31.12 18.49 25.43
C LYS A 236 31.72 17.10 25.21
N GLU A 237 31.47 16.17 26.13
CA GLU A 237 31.97 14.79 26.13
C GLU A 237 30.82 13.82 26.39
N GLY A 238 31.03 12.53 26.13
CA GLY A 238 30.00 11.49 26.31
C GLY A 238 29.18 11.25 25.05
N ILE A 239 27.97 10.70 25.20
CA ILE A 239 27.18 10.18 24.08
C ILE A 239 25.95 11.02 23.76
N ILE A 240 25.82 11.37 22.48
CA ILE A 240 24.67 12.07 21.90
C ILE A 240 23.97 11.14 20.90
N VAL A 241 22.66 10.99 21.05
CA VAL A 241 21.82 10.22 20.11
C VAL A 241 20.73 11.14 19.58
N ASP A 242 20.85 11.50 18.32
CA ASP A 242 19.91 12.36 17.60
C ASP A 242 18.73 11.51 17.12
N ASN A 243 17.50 11.93 17.43
CA ASN A 243 16.27 11.26 16.99
C ASN A 243 15.66 11.99 15.79
N ILE A 244 15.71 11.38 14.60
CA ILE A 244 15.32 12.02 13.34
C ILE A 244 14.16 11.25 12.68
N PRO A 245 12.92 11.38 13.20
CA PRO A 245 11.76 10.69 12.67
C PRO A 245 11.24 11.29 11.36
N ARG A 246 10.87 10.41 10.43
CA ARG A 246 10.29 10.71 9.12
C ARG A 246 9.03 9.87 8.91
N ARG A 247 7.92 10.33 9.47
CA ARG A 247 6.61 9.67 9.29
C ARG A 247 6.29 9.48 7.80
N GLY A 248 5.85 8.27 7.43
CA GLY A 248 5.50 7.91 6.06
C GLY A 248 6.69 7.68 5.11
N SER A 249 7.93 7.76 5.61
CA SER A 249 9.14 7.60 4.81
C SER A 249 9.51 6.13 4.60
N ALA A 250 9.99 5.82 3.40
CA ALA A 250 10.64 4.56 3.09
C ALA A 250 12.17 4.62 3.28
N GLY A 251 12.73 5.76 3.71
CA GLY A 251 14.17 5.94 3.87
C GLY A 251 14.93 6.11 2.55
N LEU A 252 14.29 6.71 1.53
CA LEU A 252 14.85 6.92 0.19
C LEU A 252 15.09 8.41 -0.17
N GLU A 253 15.10 9.29 0.82
CA GLU A 253 15.05 10.74 0.62
C GLU A 253 16.41 11.45 0.63
N PHE A 254 17.50 10.83 1.10
CA PHE A 254 18.83 11.47 1.10
C PHE A 254 19.28 11.86 -0.32
N THR A 255 18.98 11.04 -1.32
CA THR A 255 19.27 11.37 -2.74
C THR A 255 18.45 12.55 -3.28
N LEU A 256 17.50 13.08 -2.51
CA LEU A 256 16.65 14.21 -2.90
C LEU A 256 17.16 15.55 -2.34
N VAL A 257 18.14 15.52 -1.44
CA VAL A 257 18.70 16.72 -0.81
C VAL A 257 20.01 17.14 -1.46
N ASN A 258 20.40 18.39 -1.28
CA ASN A 258 21.68 18.89 -1.75
C ASN A 258 22.82 18.18 -1.01
N ARG A 259 23.63 17.44 -1.76
CA ARG A 259 24.75 16.66 -1.24
C ARG A 259 25.76 17.51 -0.47
N ASP A 260 26.16 18.66 -1.01
CA ASP A 260 27.22 19.48 -0.42
C ASP A 260 26.76 20.12 0.88
N ASN A 261 25.52 20.59 0.95
CA ASN A 261 24.92 21.10 2.19
C ASN A 261 24.80 20.02 3.28
N LEU A 262 24.42 18.79 2.89
CA LEU A 262 24.38 17.66 3.81
C LEU A 262 25.79 17.29 4.31
N LYS A 263 26.78 17.31 3.41
CA LYS A 263 28.19 17.10 3.76
C LYS A 263 28.73 18.17 4.71
N GLU A 264 28.47 19.45 4.45
CA GLU A 264 28.83 20.54 5.37
C GLU A 264 28.19 20.36 6.75
N SER A 265 26.92 19.95 6.79
CA SER A 265 26.22 19.65 8.03
C SER A 265 26.88 18.50 8.80
N PHE A 266 27.28 17.43 8.10
CA PHE A 266 27.96 16.28 8.72
C PHE A 266 29.40 16.59 9.13
N ILE A 267 30.09 17.50 8.46
CA ILE A 267 31.40 18.00 8.92
C ILE A 267 31.24 18.72 10.26
N ILE A 268 30.22 19.58 10.39
CA ILE A 268 29.95 20.31 11.64
C ILE A 268 29.50 19.36 12.76
N LEU A 269 28.61 18.41 12.45
CA LEU A 269 28.07 17.47 13.43
C LEU A 269 29.04 16.36 13.81
N SER A 270 29.93 15.96 12.90
CA SER A 270 30.90 14.87 13.03
C SER A 270 30.30 13.58 13.60
N PRO A 271 29.34 12.93 12.90
CA PRO A 271 28.72 11.70 13.39
C PRO A 271 29.72 10.53 13.43
N ASP A 272 29.71 9.77 14.53
CA ASP A 272 30.44 8.51 14.69
C ASP A 272 29.65 7.29 14.22
N LEU A 273 28.32 7.41 14.11
CA LEU A 273 27.45 6.38 13.57
C LEU A 273 26.21 7.00 12.93
N ILE A 274 25.83 6.49 11.75
CA ILE A 274 24.56 6.79 11.11
C ILE A 274 23.69 5.54 11.13
N VAL A 275 22.48 5.65 11.71
CA VAL A 275 21.52 4.53 11.78
C VAL A 275 20.32 4.81 10.88
N LEU A 276 19.92 3.82 10.08
CA LEU A 276 18.73 3.87 9.23
C LEU A 276 17.73 2.78 9.66
N GLN A 277 16.64 3.16 10.32
CA GLN A 277 15.52 2.28 10.69
C GLN A 277 14.26 2.61 9.87
N TYR A 278 14.14 1.99 8.70
CA TYR A 278 13.03 2.20 7.76
C TYR A 278 12.46 0.87 7.27
N GLY A 279 11.33 0.96 6.55
CA GLY A 279 10.75 -0.16 5.81
C GLY A 279 9.29 -0.45 6.16
N LEU A 280 8.78 0.04 7.31
CA LEU A 280 7.39 -0.22 7.69
C LEU A 280 6.39 0.33 6.68
N ASN A 281 6.67 1.50 6.10
CA ASN A 281 5.78 2.16 5.14
C ASN A 281 5.67 1.46 3.78
N ILE A 282 6.50 0.46 3.49
CA ILE A 282 6.41 -0.35 2.26
C ILE A 282 5.82 -1.74 2.50
N VAL A 283 5.63 -2.15 3.76
CA VAL A 283 5.09 -3.49 4.12
C VAL A 283 3.66 -3.67 3.62
N ARG A 284 2.79 -2.66 3.77
CA ARG A 284 1.37 -2.75 3.38
C ARG A 284 1.16 -2.96 1.87
N ASN A 285 2.16 -2.64 1.04
CA ASN A 285 2.10 -2.80 -0.40
C ASN A 285 2.76 -4.13 -0.81
N VAL A 286 2.03 -5.23 -0.64
CA VAL A 286 2.54 -6.58 -0.88
C VAL A 286 2.92 -6.76 -2.36
N ARG A 287 4.23 -6.84 -2.61
CA ARG A 287 4.82 -7.15 -3.91
C ARG A 287 5.56 -8.48 -3.88
N LYS A 288 5.71 -9.10 -5.05
CA LYS A 288 6.48 -10.35 -5.23
C LYS A 288 7.99 -10.12 -5.07
N GLU A 289 8.49 -8.94 -5.44
CA GLU A 289 9.92 -8.61 -5.44
C GLU A 289 10.14 -7.15 -5.03
N TYR A 290 11.30 -6.88 -4.40
CA TYR A 290 11.67 -5.57 -3.85
C TYR A 290 12.96 -5.00 -4.46
N GLY A 291 13.32 -5.40 -5.69
CA GLY A 291 14.52 -4.91 -6.37
C GLY A 291 14.58 -3.38 -6.51
N PHE A 292 13.43 -2.72 -6.70
CA PHE A 292 13.37 -1.25 -6.72
C PHE A 292 13.78 -0.62 -5.39
N TYR A 293 13.41 -1.25 -4.27
CA TYR A 293 13.70 -0.77 -2.92
C TYR A 293 15.17 -1.00 -2.58
N LYS A 294 15.70 -2.20 -2.89
CA LYS A 294 17.14 -2.50 -2.81
C LYS A 294 17.98 -1.43 -3.51
N GLN A 295 17.72 -1.18 -4.80
CA GLN A 295 18.46 -0.19 -5.59
C GLN A 295 18.29 1.24 -5.07
N GLY A 296 17.10 1.55 -4.53
CA GLY A 296 16.83 2.82 -3.86
C GLY A 296 17.72 3.00 -2.63
N LEU A 297 17.70 2.02 -1.73
CA LEU A 297 18.43 2.04 -0.46
C LEU A 297 19.94 2.01 -0.68
N PHE A 298 20.45 1.17 -1.59
CA PHE A 298 21.87 1.14 -1.97
C PHE A 298 22.38 2.54 -2.36
N ARG A 299 21.61 3.28 -3.18
CA ARG A 299 21.95 4.66 -3.55
C ARG A 299 21.98 5.62 -2.36
N GLN A 300 21.11 5.45 -1.36
CA GLN A 300 21.17 6.24 -0.13
C GLN A 300 22.44 5.94 0.67
N LEU A 301 22.76 4.66 0.84
CA LEU A 301 23.93 4.22 1.60
C LEU A 301 25.23 4.72 0.97
N MET A 302 25.34 4.62 -0.36
CA MET A 302 26.50 5.15 -1.09
C MET A 302 26.62 6.68 -0.95
N LEU A 303 25.51 7.41 -1.00
CA LEU A 303 25.52 8.86 -0.76
C LEU A 303 25.98 9.18 0.67
N LEU A 304 25.47 8.47 1.68
CA LEU A 304 25.84 8.67 3.09
C LEU A 304 27.34 8.43 3.33
N LYS A 305 27.88 7.34 2.77
CA LYS A 305 29.32 7.04 2.83
C LYS A 305 30.20 8.09 2.17
N ASP A 306 29.68 8.75 1.14
CA ASP A 306 30.40 9.79 0.41
C ASP A 306 30.30 11.17 1.09
N VAL A 307 29.20 11.49 1.77
CA VAL A 307 29.06 12.73 2.55
C VAL A 307 29.66 12.66 3.95
N ALA A 308 29.76 11.46 4.54
CA ALA A 308 30.48 11.19 5.79
C ALA A 308 31.49 10.03 5.61
N PRO A 309 32.61 10.26 4.92
CA PRO A 309 33.63 9.23 4.73
C PRO A 309 34.20 8.73 6.06
N GLY A 310 34.22 7.42 6.23
CA GLY A 310 34.75 6.79 7.44
C GLY A 310 33.75 6.65 8.60
N THR A 311 32.58 7.28 8.52
CA THR A 311 31.49 7.05 9.48
C THR A 311 30.75 5.76 9.13
N PRO A 312 30.69 4.77 10.04
CA PRO A 312 29.87 3.58 9.88
C PRO A 312 28.39 3.89 9.65
N VAL A 313 27.75 3.07 8.82
CA VAL A 313 26.30 3.11 8.62
C VAL A 313 25.71 1.77 9.06
N LEU A 314 24.71 1.83 9.93
CA LEU A 314 23.94 0.67 10.38
C LEU A 314 22.52 0.74 9.82
N VAL A 315 22.15 -0.26 9.03
CA VAL A 315 20.76 -0.46 8.58
C VAL A 315 20.08 -1.38 9.57
N ILE A 316 18.96 -0.91 10.13
CA ILE A 316 18.08 -1.72 10.95
C ILE A 316 16.93 -2.19 10.06
N GLY A 317 16.80 -3.51 9.93
CA GLY A 317 15.75 -4.13 9.13
C GLY A 317 14.35 -3.74 9.58
N VAL A 318 13.37 -3.92 8.70
CA VAL A 318 11.97 -3.74 9.06
C VAL A 318 11.56 -4.75 10.15
N THR A 319 10.85 -4.28 11.17
CA THR A 319 10.33 -5.13 12.24
C THR A 319 9.11 -5.92 11.77
N ASP A 320 8.72 -6.94 12.53
CA ASP A 320 7.45 -7.63 12.24
C ASP A 320 6.28 -6.65 12.32
N MET A 321 5.34 -6.83 11.40
CA MET A 321 4.14 -6.03 11.28
C MET A 321 3.03 -6.99 10.89
N ALA A 322 1.87 -6.82 11.52
CA ALA A 322 0.73 -7.66 11.25
C ALA A 322 -0.47 -6.81 10.88
N GLU A 323 -1.38 -7.42 10.13
CA GLU A 323 -2.70 -6.88 9.90
C GLU A 323 -3.75 -7.92 10.23
N ALA A 324 -4.98 -7.45 10.30
CA ALA A 324 -6.14 -8.30 10.26
C ALA A 324 -6.17 -9.06 8.92
N GLU A 325 -5.71 -10.32 8.90
CA GLU A 325 -5.76 -11.17 7.72
C GLU A 325 -7.06 -11.97 7.71
N GLY A 326 -8.16 -11.25 7.80
CA GLY A 326 -9.44 -11.84 8.07
C GLY A 326 -9.51 -12.36 9.49
N ASP A 327 -9.53 -13.66 9.60
CA ASP A 327 -9.79 -14.41 10.80
C ASP A 327 -8.47 -14.75 11.54
N SER A 328 -7.50 -13.85 11.51
CA SER A 328 -6.34 -13.92 12.40
C SER A 328 -5.60 -12.62 12.23
N ILE A 329 -4.99 -12.14 13.31
CA ILE A 329 -3.88 -11.21 13.12
C ILE A 329 -2.76 -12.05 12.53
N ALA A 330 -2.28 -11.68 11.35
CA ALA A 330 -1.19 -12.37 10.70
C ALA A 330 -0.14 -11.38 10.25
N SER A 331 1.12 -11.77 10.44
CA SER A 331 2.25 -11.01 9.92
C SER A 331 2.22 -10.96 8.39
N TYR A 332 2.57 -9.81 7.85
CA TYR A 332 2.70 -9.63 6.42
C TYR A 332 3.75 -10.60 5.83
N SER A 333 3.36 -11.35 4.80
CA SER A 333 4.18 -12.40 4.20
C SER A 333 5.38 -11.88 3.40
N ASN A 334 5.37 -10.61 3.01
CA ASN A 334 6.42 -9.94 2.25
C ASN A 334 7.54 -9.33 3.11
N ILE A 335 7.43 -9.34 4.43
CA ILE A 335 8.45 -8.77 5.33
C ILE A 335 9.84 -9.41 5.09
N PRO A 336 9.99 -10.75 5.00
CA PRO A 336 11.28 -11.36 4.69
C PRO A 336 11.89 -10.89 3.36
N ALA A 337 11.07 -10.64 2.34
CA ALA A 337 11.56 -10.15 1.05
C ALA A 337 12.05 -8.69 1.12
N ILE A 338 11.44 -7.87 1.98
CA ILE A 338 11.90 -6.50 2.27
C ILE A 338 13.23 -6.56 3.04
N ILE A 339 13.30 -7.38 4.08
CA ILE A 339 14.52 -7.60 4.88
C ILE A 339 15.67 -8.04 3.96
N ASN A 340 15.43 -9.00 3.06
CA ASN A 340 16.44 -9.46 2.12
C ASN A 340 16.91 -8.32 1.20
N ALA A 341 15.99 -7.49 0.69
CA ALA A 341 16.36 -6.31 -0.10
C ALA A 341 17.18 -5.28 0.70
N GLN A 342 16.91 -5.12 2.01
CA GLN A 342 17.69 -4.25 2.90
C GLN A 342 19.08 -4.82 3.18
N LYS A 343 19.15 -6.12 3.45
CA LYS A 343 20.38 -6.86 3.73
C LYS A 343 21.31 -6.84 2.52
N GLU A 344 20.80 -7.12 1.31
CA GLU A 344 21.58 -7.06 0.07
C GLU A 344 22.06 -5.64 -0.23
N ALA A 345 21.23 -4.61 -0.03
CA ALA A 345 21.66 -3.23 -0.23
C ALA A 345 22.74 -2.80 0.78
N ALA A 346 22.62 -3.22 2.04
CA ALA A 346 23.62 -2.99 3.07
C ALA A 346 24.93 -3.71 2.75
N TYR A 347 24.86 -4.98 2.33
CA TYR A 347 25.98 -5.79 1.88
C TYR A 347 26.74 -5.10 0.74
N GLU A 348 26.05 -4.79 -0.36
CA GLU A 348 26.66 -4.17 -1.54
C GLU A 348 27.28 -2.80 -1.22
N ALA A 349 26.71 -2.06 -0.26
CA ALA A 349 27.26 -0.78 0.17
C ALA A 349 28.37 -0.91 1.23
N GLY A 350 28.64 -2.11 1.77
CA GLY A 350 29.54 -2.33 2.91
C GLY A 350 29.06 -1.68 4.21
N ALA A 351 27.75 -1.61 4.43
CA ALA A 351 27.12 -1.12 5.66
C ALA A 351 26.78 -2.29 6.59
N ALA A 352 26.74 -2.05 7.90
CA ALA A 352 26.26 -3.04 8.85
C ALA A 352 24.74 -3.22 8.72
N PHE A 353 24.25 -4.43 8.95
CA PHE A 353 22.83 -4.74 8.98
C PHE A 353 22.47 -5.47 10.27
N TRP A 354 21.45 -4.98 10.98
CA TRP A 354 20.84 -5.69 12.12
C TRP A 354 19.42 -6.12 11.77
N ASP A 355 19.09 -7.36 12.09
CA ASP A 355 17.77 -7.94 11.83
C ASP A 355 16.88 -7.93 13.09
N PRO A 356 16.08 -6.87 13.31
CA PRO A 356 15.18 -6.84 14.45
C PRO A 356 14.00 -7.80 14.29
N TYR A 357 13.66 -8.22 13.07
CA TYR A 357 12.58 -9.17 12.85
C TYR A 357 12.93 -10.51 13.48
N GLU A 358 14.12 -11.03 13.18
CA GLU A 358 14.62 -12.24 13.83
C GLU A 358 14.86 -12.03 15.33
N ALA A 359 15.44 -10.90 15.75
CA ALA A 359 15.67 -10.60 17.17
C ALA A 359 14.36 -10.56 18.00
N MET A 360 13.26 -10.11 17.40
CA MET A 360 11.93 -10.11 18.02
C MET A 360 11.32 -11.52 18.12
N GLY A 361 11.84 -12.49 17.37
CA GLY A 361 11.35 -13.87 17.28
C GLY A 361 10.69 -14.21 15.93
N GLY A 362 11.00 -13.46 14.88
CA GLY A 362 10.58 -13.71 13.50
C GLY A 362 9.08 -13.48 13.27
N ARG A 363 8.49 -14.33 12.44
CA ARG A 363 7.07 -14.27 12.07
C ARG A 363 6.16 -14.32 13.30
N SER A 364 5.14 -13.46 13.30
CA SER A 364 4.15 -13.30 14.37
C SER A 364 4.74 -12.80 15.69
N SER A 365 5.97 -12.28 15.70
CA SER A 365 6.58 -11.70 16.89
C SER A 365 5.86 -10.44 17.33
N ILE A 366 5.39 -9.57 16.43
CA ILE A 366 4.70 -8.33 16.82
C ILE A 366 3.37 -8.63 17.55
N ILE A 367 2.70 -9.71 17.14
CA ILE A 367 1.47 -10.21 17.75
C ILE A 367 1.76 -10.69 19.17
N LYS A 368 2.77 -11.56 19.33
CA LYS A 368 3.23 -12.04 20.63
C LYS A 368 3.67 -10.88 21.54
N TRP A 369 4.30 -9.86 20.98
CA TRP A 369 4.72 -8.66 21.70
C TRP A 369 3.53 -7.83 22.19
N ALA A 370 2.43 -7.74 21.42
CA ALA A 370 1.19 -7.07 21.83
C ALA A 370 0.49 -7.79 23.00
N GLU A 371 0.65 -9.12 23.10
CA GLU A 371 0.01 -9.96 24.13
C GLU A 371 0.77 -10.00 25.47
N LYS A 372 2.02 -9.52 25.52
CA LYS A 372 2.80 -9.49 26.76
C LYS A 372 2.15 -8.61 27.83
N ARG A 373 2.53 -8.82 29.10
CA ARG A 373 2.12 -7.98 30.23
C ARG A 373 3.34 -7.47 31.00
N PRO A 374 3.69 -6.17 30.94
CA PRO A 374 3.05 -5.14 30.11
C PRO A 374 3.21 -5.39 28.60
N PRO A 375 2.31 -4.89 27.74
CA PRO A 375 2.39 -5.08 26.29
C PRO A 375 3.62 -4.37 25.73
N LEU A 376 4.34 -5.03 24.81
CA LEU A 376 5.51 -4.48 24.12
C LEU A 376 5.14 -3.86 22.76
N ALA A 377 4.04 -4.29 22.14
CA ALA A 377 3.51 -3.68 20.93
C ALA A 377 2.11 -3.08 21.19
N GLN A 378 1.75 -2.07 20.40
CA GLN A 378 0.41 -1.50 20.40
C GLN A 378 -0.56 -2.43 19.70
N THR A 379 -1.86 -2.22 19.93
CA THR A 379 -2.93 -3.02 19.32
C THR A 379 -3.13 -2.75 17.83
N ASP A 380 -2.37 -1.82 17.25
CA ASP A 380 -2.30 -1.63 15.80
C ASP A 380 -1.37 -2.64 15.11
N TYR A 381 -0.62 -3.43 15.89
CA TYR A 381 0.36 -4.42 15.42
C TYR A 381 1.42 -3.85 14.46
N VAL A 382 1.71 -2.56 14.61
CA VAL A 382 2.76 -1.85 13.88
C VAL A 382 3.72 -1.19 14.86
N HIS A 383 3.19 -0.39 15.79
CA HIS A 383 4.01 0.45 16.65
C HIS A 383 4.31 -0.21 17.99
N PHE A 384 5.50 0.05 18.53
CA PHE A 384 5.83 -0.38 19.89
C PHE A 384 5.16 0.49 20.97
N THR A 385 4.96 -0.11 22.14
CA THR A 385 4.78 0.66 23.39
C THR A 385 6.16 1.14 23.88
N TYR A 386 6.21 2.01 24.91
CA TYR A 386 7.50 2.38 25.51
C TYR A 386 8.30 1.17 26.01
N PRO A 387 7.73 0.23 26.79
CA PRO A 387 8.44 -0.98 27.19
C PRO A 387 8.98 -1.82 26.01
N GLY A 388 8.25 -1.93 24.91
CA GLY A 388 8.73 -2.66 23.74
C GLY A 388 9.85 -1.96 23.00
N ALA A 389 9.77 -0.65 22.85
CA ALA A 389 10.86 0.13 22.26
C ALA A 389 12.13 0.12 23.13
N ASP A 390 11.97 0.17 24.46
CA ASP A 390 13.07 0.00 25.41
C ASP A 390 13.69 -1.41 25.26
N THR A 391 12.86 -2.46 25.13
CA THR A 391 13.31 -3.84 24.88
C THR A 391 14.09 -3.97 23.57
N LEU A 392 13.59 -3.39 22.48
CA LEU A 392 14.27 -3.39 21.18
C LEU A 392 15.62 -2.67 21.24
N SER A 393 15.68 -1.54 21.94
CA SER A 393 16.92 -0.78 22.13
C SER A 393 17.96 -1.58 22.91
N GLN A 394 17.53 -2.33 23.92
CA GLN A 394 18.41 -3.23 24.66
C GLN A 394 18.95 -4.35 23.77
N MET A 395 18.09 -4.99 22.97
CA MET A 395 18.51 -6.02 22.01
C MET A 395 19.54 -5.48 21.01
N LEU A 396 19.32 -4.26 20.51
CA LEU A 396 20.26 -3.60 19.60
C LEU A 396 21.63 -3.37 20.25
N VAL A 397 21.67 -2.82 21.46
CA VAL A 397 22.93 -2.59 22.19
C VAL A 397 23.63 -3.92 22.47
N GLU A 398 22.90 -4.93 22.93
CA GLU A 398 23.48 -6.26 23.16
C GLU A 398 24.06 -6.87 21.88
N ALA A 399 23.41 -6.66 20.73
CA ALA A 399 23.92 -7.11 19.43
C ALA A 399 25.18 -6.35 19.01
N MET A 400 25.28 -5.04 19.29
CA MET A 400 26.47 -4.23 18.98
C MET A 400 27.72 -4.64 19.77
N PHE A 401 27.59 -5.19 20.98
CA PHE A 401 28.73 -5.44 21.89
C PHE A 401 29.08 -6.92 22.13
N LYS A 402 28.33 -7.89 21.60
CA LYS A 402 28.66 -9.32 21.73
C LYS A 402 29.56 -9.79 20.58
N SER A 403 30.78 -10.28 20.89
CA SER A 403 31.71 -10.84 19.90
C SER A 403 31.22 -12.14 19.24
N ASP A 404 30.27 -12.84 19.84
CA ASP A 404 29.67 -14.09 19.32
C ASP A 404 28.33 -13.86 18.56
N ALA A 405 27.93 -12.61 18.28
CA ALA A 405 26.67 -12.31 17.60
C ALA A 405 26.74 -12.47 16.06
N GLN A 406 27.43 -13.51 15.58
CA GLN A 406 27.49 -13.86 14.14
C GLN A 406 26.10 -14.15 13.53
N ASP A 407 25.06 -14.40 14.34
CA ASP A 407 23.72 -14.77 13.86
C ASP A 407 22.74 -13.60 13.63
N THR A 408 23.03 -12.36 14.08
CA THR A 408 22.05 -11.24 13.99
C THR A 408 22.58 -9.90 13.46
N ILE A 409 23.90 -9.69 13.48
CA ILE A 409 24.56 -8.61 12.73
C ILE A 409 25.45 -9.27 11.69
N TYR A 410 25.21 -8.98 10.42
CA TYR A 410 25.98 -9.59 9.34
C TYR A 410 27.24 -8.75 9.05
N TYR A 411 28.41 -9.33 9.28
CA TYR A 411 29.74 -8.79 8.98
C TYR A 411 30.23 -9.35 7.64
N PHE A 412 30.78 -8.51 6.76
CA PHE A 412 31.08 -8.90 5.39
C PHE A 412 32.52 -8.60 4.99
N ALA A 413 33.27 -9.62 4.53
CA ALA A 413 34.66 -9.49 4.07
C ALA A 413 34.73 -8.80 2.71
N GLU A 414 35.92 -8.26 2.40
CA GLU A 414 36.28 -7.86 1.04
C GLU A 414 36.09 -9.03 0.06
N ALA A 415 35.75 -8.65 -1.18
CA ALA A 415 35.20 -9.48 -2.22
C ALA A 415 35.98 -10.78 -2.47
N ASP A 416 35.44 -11.88 -1.94
CA ASP A 416 35.39 -13.12 -2.67
C ASP A 416 33.95 -13.43 -3.01
N SER A 417 33.73 -13.72 -4.29
CA SER A 417 32.47 -14.27 -4.78
C SER A 417 32.14 -15.50 -3.96
N LEU A 418 31.22 -15.37 -3.00
CA LEU A 418 30.49 -16.51 -2.46
C LEU A 418 30.01 -17.33 -3.66
N PRO A 419 30.30 -18.64 -3.74
CA PRO A 419 29.83 -19.46 -4.84
C PRO A 419 28.31 -19.48 -4.74
N LEU A 420 27.68 -18.64 -5.55
CA LEU A 420 26.24 -18.66 -5.84
C LEU A 420 25.80 -20.10 -6.15
N GLN A 421 26.73 -20.93 -6.64
CA GLN A 421 26.55 -22.32 -7.03
C GLN A 421 26.27 -23.30 -5.88
N ASP A 422 26.80 -23.09 -4.66
CA ASP A 422 26.60 -24.02 -3.54
C ASP A 422 25.29 -23.73 -2.79
N MET A 423 24.92 -22.45 -2.66
CA MET A 423 23.59 -22.06 -2.17
C MET A 423 22.49 -22.33 -3.20
N LEU A 424 22.77 -22.16 -4.50
CA LEU A 424 21.86 -22.60 -5.55
C LEU A 424 21.75 -24.14 -5.60
N GLN A 425 22.78 -24.90 -5.20
CA GLN A 425 22.69 -26.36 -5.10
C GLN A 425 21.91 -26.85 -3.89
N GLU A 426 21.94 -26.17 -2.74
CA GLU A 426 21.05 -26.52 -1.62
C GLU A 426 19.59 -26.10 -1.89
N ILE A 427 19.37 -25.00 -2.62
CA ILE A 427 18.05 -24.60 -3.11
C ILE A 427 17.56 -25.54 -4.23
N GLU A 428 18.43 -25.93 -5.18
CA GLU A 428 18.13 -26.93 -6.21
C GLU A 428 17.94 -28.32 -5.60
N GLN A 429 18.71 -28.76 -4.61
CA GLN A 429 18.52 -30.09 -3.98
C GLN A 429 17.27 -30.13 -3.09
N ALA A 430 16.89 -29.01 -2.46
CA ALA A 430 15.60 -28.89 -1.79
C ALA A 430 14.44 -28.93 -2.81
N GLU A 431 14.58 -28.30 -3.97
CA GLU A 431 13.60 -28.33 -5.08
C GLU A 431 13.56 -29.69 -5.83
N ILE A 432 14.69 -30.40 -5.93
CA ILE A 432 14.80 -31.72 -6.59
C ILE A 432 14.18 -32.83 -5.74
N SER A 433 14.11 -32.66 -4.41
CA SER A 433 13.37 -33.60 -3.54
C SER A 433 11.84 -33.51 -3.71
N GLU A 434 11.32 -32.44 -4.33
CA GLU A 434 9.91 -32.30 -4.73
C GLU A 434 9.61 -32.88 -6.14
N GLU A 435 10.63 -33.21 -6.93
CA GLU A 435 10.45 -33.68 -8.30
C GLU A 435 9.86 -35.10 -8.39
N GLU A 436 10.15 -35.99 -7.43
CA GLU A 436 9.58 -37.34 -7.41
C GLU A 436 8.10 -37.40 -7.02
N ASN A 437 7.50 -36.27 -6.61
CA ASN A 437 6.09 -36.20 -6.22
C ASN A 437 5.28 -35.12 -6.94
N GLN A 438 5.74 -34.63 -8.10
CA GLN A 438 5.05 -33.60 -8.87
C GLN A 438 3.60 -33.99 -9.25
N ALA A 439 3.32 -35.27 -9.51
CA ALA A 439 1.95 -35.70 -9.82
C ALA A 439 1.02 -35.64 -8.60
N GLU A 440 1.52 -35.98 -7.39
CA GLU A 440 0.75 -35.95 -6.15
C GLU A 440 0.62 -34.53 -5.58
N ALA A 441 1.67 -33.71 -5.72
CA ALA A 441 1.70 -32.30 -5.38
C ALA A 441 0.76 -31.49 -6.30
N LEU A 442 0.81 -31.70 -7.63
CA LEU A 442 -0.13 -31.08 -8.57
C LEU A 442 -1.57 -31.51 -8.28
N PHE A 443 -1.80 -32.78 -7.89
CA PHE A 443 -3.13 -33.23 -7.44
C PHE A 443 -3.58 -32.49 -6.17
N LYS A 444 -2.74 -32.43 -5.12
CA LYS A 444 -3.07 -31.72 -3.88
C LYS A 444 -3.27 -30.22 -4.12
N GLU A 445 -2.48 -29.60 -4.99
CA GLU A 445 -2.56 -28.19 -5.36
C GLU A 445 -3.79 -27.86 -6.21
N ILE A 446 -4.22 -28.76 -7.10
CA ILE A 446 -5.45 -28.61 -7.88
C ILE A 446 -6.69 -28.73 -6.97
N PHE A 447 -6.71 -29.65 -6.00
CA PHE A 447 -7.93 -29.92 -5.21
C PHE A 447 -8.03 -29.17 -3.87
N ARG A 448 -6.92 -28.79 -3.23
CA ARG A 448 -6.93 -28.10 -1.93
C ARG A 448 -7.09 -26.58 -2.09
N TYR A 449 -7.98 -25.96 -1.32
CA TYR A 449 -8.07 -24.50 -1.26
C TYR A 449 -6.77 -23.91 -0.67
N ASP A 450 -6.19 -22.92 -1.35
CA ASP A 450 -5.03 -22.16 -0.89
C ASP A 450 -5.34 -20.66 -1.08
N LYS A 451 -5.25 -19.90 0.01
CA LYS A 451 -5.52 -18.45 0.03
C LYS A 451 -4.43 -17.66 -0.71
N ASN A 452 -3.21 -18.19 -0.79
CA ASN A 452 -2.05 -17.50 -1.37
C ASN A 452 -1.91 -17.73 -2.89
N LYS A 453 -2.67 -18.67 -3.47
CA LYS A 453 -2.68 -19.00 -4.89
C LYS A 453 -4.08 -18.81 -5.48
N PRO A 454 -4.52 -17.55 -5.70
CA PRO A 454 -5.89 -17.27 -6.13
C PRO A 454 -6.18 -17.88 -7.51
N PHE A 455 -7.30 -18.60 -7.62
CA PHE A 455 -7.71 -19.28 -8.84
C PHE A 455 -8.36 -18.30 -9.84
N ILE A 456 -7.56 -17.66 -10.69
CA ILE A 456 -7.98 -16.56 -11.59
C ILE A 456 -7.71 -16.86 -13.07
N PHE A 457 -8.42 -16.18 -13.97
CA PHE A 457 -8.34 -16.42 -15.42
C PHE A 457 -6.99 -16.08 -16.07
N THR A 458 -6.15 -15.31 -15.40
CA THR A 458 -4.79 -14.99 -15.87
C THR A 458 -3.76 -16.05 -15.49
N ALA A 459 -4.09 -16.95 -14.57
CA ALA A 459 -3.18 -18.02 -14.16
C ALA A 459 -3.16 -19.14 -15.20
N PRO A 460 -1.98 -19.70 -15.58
CA PRO A 460 -1.90 -20.85 -16.49
C PRO A 460 -2.71 -22.07 -16.01
N VAL A 461 -2.73 -22.32 -14.70
CA VAL A 461 -3.47 -23.43 -14.07
C VAL A 461 -4.97 -23.37 -14.39
N PHE A 462 -5.56 -22.17 -14.50
CA PHE A 462 -6.96 -22.02 -14.88
C PHE A 462 -7.23 -22.54 -16.29
N TRP A 463 -6.33 -22.31 -17.24
CA TRP A 463 -6.51 -22.74 -18.63
C TRP A 463 -6.40 -24.26 -18.78
N ILE A 464 -5.48 -24.89 -18.04
CA ILE A 464 -5.39 -26.36 -17.96
C ILE A 464 -6.70 -26.93 -17.40
N PHE A 465 -7.18 -26.37 -16.28
CA PHE A 465 -8.47 -26.74 -15.70
C PHE A 465 -9.63 -26.55 -16.69
N PHE A 466 -9.68 -25.42 -17.41
CA PHE A 466 -10.74 -25.16 -18.38
C PHE A 466 -10.72 -26.15 -19.56
N LEU A 467 -9.54 -26.57 -20.03
CA LEU A 467 -9.43 -27.62 -21.06
C LEU A 467 -9.98 -28.96 -20.56
N ILE A 468 -9.69 -29.34 -19.31
CA ILE A 468 -10.26 -30.54 -18.67
C ILE A 468 -11.79 -30.44 -18.59
N ILE A 469 -12.31 -29.26 -18.21
CA ILE A 469 -13.76 -29.01 -18.19
C ILE A 469 -14.36 -29.16 -19.58
N LEU A 470 -13.73 -28.60 -20.61
CA LEU A 470 -14.23 -28.69 -21.98
C LEU A 470 -14.22 -30.13 -22.49
N ALA A 471 -13.20 -30.93 -22.15
CA ALA A 471 -13.15 -32.35 -22.48
C ALA A 471 -14.33 -33.10 -21.85
N GLY A 472 -14.58 -32.92 -20.54
CA GLY A 472 -15.74 -33.53 -19.88
C GLY A 472 -17.08 -33.01 -20.43
N TYR A 473 -17.20 -31.71 -20.66
CA TYR A 473 -18.37 -31.07 -21.24
C TYR A 473 -18.72 -31.63 -22.62
N SER A 474 -17.71 -31.92 -23.45
CA SER A 474 -17.89 -32.46 -24.80
C SER A 474 -18.56 -33.84 -24.84
N LEU A 475 -18.50 -34.60 -23.74
CA LEU A 475 -19.14 -35.91 -23.63
C LEU A 475 -20.63 -35.82 -23.29
N ILE A 476 -21.06 -34.72 -22.67
CA ILE A 476 -22.39 -34.61 -22.03
C ILE A 476 -23.25 -33.46 -22.57
N TYR A 477 -22.70 -32.53 -23.37
CA TYR A 477 -23.38 -31.29 -23.79
C TYR A 477 -24.74 -31.49 -24.48
N LYS A 478 -24.98 -32.66 -25.08
CA LYS A 478 -26.26 -33.00 -25.74
C LYS A 478 -27.38 -33.35 -24.74
N LYS A 479 -27.03 -33.79 -23.53
CA LYS A 479 -27.99 -34.23 -22.50
C LYS A 479 -28.24 -33.09 -21.52
N LEU A 480 -29.41 -32.45 -21.63
CA LEU A 480 -29.77 -31.23 -20.90
C LEU A 480 -29.47 -31.30 -19.40
N PHE A 481 -29.98 -32.33 -18.72
CA PHE A 481 -29.80 -32.50 -17.27
C PHE A 481 -28.33 -32.71 -16.87
N LEU A 482 -27.61 -33.60 -17.57
CA LEU A 482 -26.19 -33.86 -17.26
C LEU A 482 -25.34 -32.62 -17.51
N ARG A 483 -25.65 -31.85 -18.56
CA ARG A 483 -24.99 -30.59 -18.88
C ARG A 483 -25.11 -29.58 -17.74
N HIS A 484 -26.33 -29.36 -17.24
CA HIS A 484 -26.57 -28.41 -16.14
C HIS A 484 -25.95 -28.87 -14.84
N PHE A 485 -26.11 -30.14 -14.50
CA PHE A 485 -25.56 -30.71 -13.28
C PHE A 485 -24.02 -30.69 -13.27
N TYR A 486 -23.39 -31.00 -14.40
CA TYR A 486 -21.93 -30.92 -14.53
C TYR A 486 -21.42 -29.48 -14.38
N LEU A 487 -22.04 -28.52 -15.06
CA LEU A 487 -21.61 -27.13 -14.98
C LEU A 487 -21.88 -26.53 -13.58
N LEU A 488 -22.92 -26.99 -12.89
CA LEU A 488 -23.13 -26.68 -11.46
C LEU A 488 -21.97 -27.18 -10.62
N LEU A 489 -21.60 -28.47 -10.72
CA LEU A 489 -20.50 -29.03 -9.94
C LEU A 489 -19.17 -28.32 -10.21
N VAL A 490 -18.85 -28.07 -11.48
CA VAL A 490 -17.67 -27.31 -11.89
C VAL A 490 -17.69 -25.89 -11.29
N SER A 491 -18.84 -25.25 -11.30
CA SER A 491 -19.01 -23.90 -10.77
C SER A 491 -18.87 -23.83 -9.25
N LEU A 492 -19.44 -24.79 -8.53
CA LEU A 492 -19.28 -24.91 -7.08
C LEU A 492 -17.82 -25.23 -6.71
N PHE A 493 -17.14 -26.09 -7.49
CA PHE A 493 -15.72 -26.38 -7.31
C PHE A 493 -14.86 -25.13 -7.53
N PHE A 494 -15.10 -24.39 -8.62
CA PHE A 494 -14.41 -23.13 -8.89
C PHE A 494 -14.59 -22.13 -7.74
N TYR A 495 -15.82 -22.00 -7.22
CA TYR A 495 -16.10 -21.12 -6.10
C TYR A 495 -15.43 -21.58 -4.81
N TYR A 496 -15.43 -22.88 -4.51
CA TYR A 496 -14.69 -23.43 -3.37
C TYR A 496 -13.19 -23.13 -3.46
N LYS A 497 -12.58 -23.28 -4.65
CA LYS A 497 -11.18 -22.92 -4.88
C LYS A 497 -10.91 -21.42 -4.76
N SER A 498 -11.91 -20.58 -5.01
CA SER A 498 -11.77 -19.13 -4.94
C SER A 498 -12.13 -18.53 -3.57
N GLY A 499 -13.01 -19.17 -2.79
CA GLY A 499 -13.62 -18.59 -1.58
C GLY A 499 -13.87 -19.59 -0.44
N GLY A 500 -13.34 -20.81 -0.49
CA GLY A 500 -13.38 -21.78 0.60
C GLY A 500 -14.78 -22.14 1.09
N PHE A 501 -14.98 -22.15 2.41
CA PHE A 501 -16.24 -22.54 3.05
C PHE A 501 -17.39 -21.53 2.88
N PHE A 502 -17.12 -20.33 2.34
CA PHE A 502 -18.19 -19.41 1.95
C PHE A 502 -19.09 -19.98 0.86
N LEU A 503 -18.75 -21.14 0.26
CA LEU A 503 -19.65 -21.92 -0.58
C LEU A 503 -21.00 -22.20 0.10
N PHE A 504 -21.02 -22.40 1.42
CA PHE A 504 -22.26 -22.62 2.16
C PHE A 504 -23.18 -21.39 2.16
N LEU A 505 -22.64 -20.18 2.11
CA LEU A 505 -23.43 -18.96 1.94
C LEU A 505 -24.08 -18.91 0.55
N LEU A 506 -23.34 -19.30 -0.48
CA LEU A 506 -23.87 -19.38 -1.85
C LEU A 506 -25.02 -20.40 -1.93
N ILE A 507 -24.85 -21.56 -1.30
CA ILE A 507 -25.88 -22.61 -1.21
C ILE A 507 -27.08 -22.10 -0.40
N PHE A 508 -26.85 -21.40 0.71
CA PHE A 508 -27.91 -20.82 1.54
C PHE A 508 -28.76 -19.81 0.76
N VAL A 509 -28.13 -18.85 0.06
CA VAL A 509 -28.82 -17.89 -0.82
C VAL A 509 -29.58 -18.63 -1.92
N THR A 510 -28.97 -19.66 -2.50
CA THR A 510 -29.61 -20.50 -3.53
C THR A 510 -30.90 -21.15 -3.01
N ILE A 511 -30.87 -21.77 -1.82
CA ILE A 511 -32.03 -22.44 -1.23
C ILE A 511 -33.13 -21.43 -0.89
N ILE A 512 -32.78 -20.31 -0.26
CA ILE A 512 -33.75 -19.29 0.15
C ILE A 512 -34.46 -18.69 -1.05
N ASP A 513 -33.72 -18.22 -2.05
CA ASP A 513 -34.33 -17.49 -3.15
C ASP A 513 -35.04 -18.40 -4.15
N TYR A 514 -34.59 -19.64 -4.31
CA TYR A 514 -35.34 -20.66 -5.03
C TYR A 514 -36.71 -20.87 -4.37
N THR A 515 -36.72 -21.07 -3.06
CA THR A 515 -37.94 -21.31 -2.27
C THR A 515 -38.85 -20.08 -2.28
N CYS A 516 -38.30 -18.88 -2.08
CA CYS A 516 -39.06 -17.63 -2.14
C CYS A 516 -39.67 -17.43 -3.53
N GLY A 517 -38.93 -17.67 -4.61
CA GLY A 517 -39.45 -17.59 -5.97
C GLY A 517 -40.67 -18.50 -6.20
N LEU A 518 -40.58 -19.77 -5.76
CA LEU A 518 -41.70 -20.71 -5.83
C LEU A 518 -42.91 -20.26 -5.01
N LEU A 519 -42.68 -19.82 -3.77
CA LEU A 519 -43.75 -19.39 -2.87
C LEU A 519 -44.43 -18.09 -3.34
N ILE A 520 -43.67 -17.14 -3.90
CA ILE A 520 -44.21 -15.93 -4.53
C ILE A 520 -45.15 -16.28 -5.68
N PHE A 521 -44.76 -17.23 -6.52
CA PHE A 521 -45.54 -17.65 -7.68
C PHE A 521 -46.82 -18.39 -7.27
N LYS A 522 -46.73 -19.32 -6.32
CA LYS A 522 -47.88 -20.11 -5.82
C LYS A 522 -48.87 -19.33 -4.96
N SER A 523 -48.48 -18.17 -4.43
CA SER A 523 -49.34 -17.39 -3.54
C SER A 523 -50.39 -16.59 -4.31
N ASP A 524 -51.67 -16.72 -3.98
CA ASP A 524 -52.71 -15.85 -4.54
C ASP A 524 -52.85 -14.52 -3.78
N ARG A 525 -52.55 -14.52 -2.48
CA ARG A 525 -52.67 -13.31 -1.63
C ARG A 525 -51.46 -12.40 -1.78
N LYS A 526 -51.72 -11.11 -2.06
CA LYS A 526 -50.68 -10.06 -2.18
C LYS A 526 -49.82 -9.91 -0.92
N SER A 527 -50.38 -10.15 0.27
CA SER A 527 -49.64 -10.09 1.55
C SER A 527 -48.54 -11.15 1.61
N PHE A 528 -48.83 -12.40 1.24
CA PHE A 528 -47.83 -13.46 1.21
C PHE A 528 -46.75 -13.23 0.15
N LYS A 529 -47.12 -12.76 -1.04
CA LYS A 529 -46.12 -12.35 -2.05
C LYS A 529 -45.15 -11.29 -1.49
N ARG A 530 -45.67 -10.29 -0.75
CA ARG A 530 -44.88 -9.24 -0.09
C ARG A 530 -43.99 -9.78 1.03
N LEU A 531 -44.49 -10.75 1.81
CA LEU A 531 -43.71 -11.39 2.86
C LEU A 531 -42.51 -12.16 2.28
N PHE A 532 -42.72 -13.00 1.27
CA PHE A 532 -41.65 -13.81 0.69
C PHE A 532 -40.59 -12.97 -0.03
N ILE A 533 -41.00 -11.90 -0.74
CA ILE A 533 -40.01 -10.99 -1.33
C ILE A 533 -39.25 -10.21 -0.25
N LEU A 534 -39.90 -9.86 0.87
CA LEU A 534 -39.23 -9.22 2.00
C LEU A 534 -38.20 -10.16 2.63
N ILE A 535 -38.53 -11.45 2.81
CA ILE A 535 -37.58 -12.47 3.29
C ILE A 535 -36.37 -12.58 2.37
N SER A 536 -36.59 -12.62 1.04
CA SER A 536 -35.50 -12.61 0.05
C SER A 536 -34.62 -11.35 0.16
N ILE A 537 -35.23 -10.16 0.28
CA ILE A 537 -34.49 -8.90 0.44
C ILE A 537 -33.68 -8.89 1.73
N LEU A 538 -34.30 -9.22 2.86
CA LEU A 538 -33.66 -9.16 4.18
C LEU A 538 -32.53 -10.18 4.31
N SER A 539 -32.69 -11.39 3.78
CA SER A 539 -31.63 -12.41 3.79
C SER A 539 -30.44 -11.98 2.93
N ASN A 540 -30.67 -11.58 1.67
CA ASN A 540 -29.61 -11.17 0.75
C ASN A 540 -28.88 -9.90 1.18
N LEU A 541 -29.62 -8.83 1.47
CA LEU A 541 -29.01 -7.57 1.90
C LEU A 541 -28.50 -7.65 3.33
N GLY A 542 -29.06 -8.50 4.19
CA GLY A 542 -28.56 -8.78 5.53
C GLY A 542 -27.19 -9.45 5.49
N ILE A 543 -27.03 -10.50 4.67
CA ILE A 543 -25.74 -11.16 4.43
C ILE A 543 -24.72 -10.16 3.87
N LEU A 544 -25.10 -9.40 2.84
CA LEU A 544 -24.22 -8.39 2.26
C LEU A 544 -23.84 -7.30 3.28
N ALA A 545 -24.80 -6.85 4.10
CA ALA A 545 -24.54 -5.82 5.10
C ALA A 545 -23.63 -6.30 6.22
N TYR A 546 -23.86 -7.51 6.70
CA TYR A 546 -23.02 -8.16 7.69
C TYR A 546 -21.57 -8.25 7.21
N PHE A 547 -21.34 -8.83 6.03
CA PHE A 547 -19.99 -9.06 5.53
C PHE A 547 -19.27 -7.82 5.01
N LYS A 548 -20.02 -6.85 4.46
CA LYS A 548 -19.42 -5.71 3.76
C LYS A 548 -19.41 -4.41 4.56
N TYR A 549 -20.43 -4.17 5.39
CA TYR A 549 -20.66 -2.85 5.98
C TYR A 549 -20.49 -2.81 7.49
N THR A 550 -20.45 -3.94 8.19
CA THR A 550 -20.34 -3.95 9.66
C THR A 550 -19.11 -3.20 10.17
N GLY A 551 -17.92 -3.46 9.60
CA GLY A 551 -16.69 -2.74 9.99
C GLY A 551 -16.83 -1.23 9.82
N PHE A 552 -17.17 -0.79 8.61
CA PHE A 552 -17.39 0.63 8.32
C PHE A 552 -18.43 1.30 9.24
N LEU A 553 -19.53 0.61 9.58
CA LEU A 553 -20.54 1.14 10.49
C LEU A 553 -20.03 1.25 11.93
N VAL A 554 -19.28 0.25 12.39
CA VAL A 554 -18.65 0.26 13.72
C VAL A 554 -17.62 1.38 13.80
N ASP A 555 -16.72 1.50 12.81
CA ASP A 555 -15.73 2.57 12.73
C ASP A 555 -16.40 3.95 12.72
N SER A 556 -17.46 4.12 11.91
CA SER A 556 -18.20 5.38 11.87
C SER A 556 -18.86 5.74 13.21
N VAL A 557 -19.33 4.75 13.97
CA VAL A 557 -19.93 4.96 15.30
C VAL A 557 -18.84 5.29 16.33
N ASN A 558 -17.71 4.58 16.27
CA ASN A 558 -16.55 4.84 17.12
C ASN A 558 -16.01 6.26 16.89
N ASP A 559 -15.84 6.68 15.64
CA ASP A 559 -15.38 8.02 15.28
C ASP A 559 -16.38 9.12 15.70
N LEU A 560 -17.68 8.89 15.53
CA LEU A 560 -18.71 9.90 15.78
C LEU A 560 -19.07 10.05 17.26
N PHE A 561 -19.05 8.96 18.03
CA PHE A 561 -19.52 8.92 19.42
C PHE A 561 -18.39 8.63 20.43
N GLY A 562 -17.15 8.44 19.97
CA GLY A 562 -16.00 8.11 20.84
C GLY A 562 -16.15 6.76 21.52
N THR A 563 -16.85 5.81 20.88
CA THR A 563 -17.05 4.45 21.43
C THR A 563 -15.88 3.53 21.07
N ASN A 564 -15.77 2.40 21.76
CA ASN A 564 -14.80 1.34 21.49
C ASN A 564 -15.52 0.03 21.14
N LEU A 565 -16.53 0.10 20.26
CA LEU A 565 -17.23 -1.09 19.80
C LEU A 565 -16.26 -1.91 18.93
N GLN A 566 -16.20 -3.22 19.20
CA GLN A 566 -15.44 -4.15 18.38
C GLN A 566 -16.38 -4.96 17.49
N VAL A 567 -15.91 -5.27 16.29
CA VAL A 567 -16.60 -6.15 15.35
C VAL A 567 -16.52 -7.59 15.89
N HIS A 568 -17.59 -8.36 15.71
CA HIS A 568 -17.62 -9.77 16.08
C HIS A 568 -18.16 -10.63 14.93
N ASP A 569 -17.37 -11.56 14.40
CA ASP A 569 -17.76 -12.52 13.38
C ASP A 569 -18.42 -13.76 14.02
N PHE A 570 -19.75 -13.77 13.99
CA PHE A 570 -20.57 -14.87 14.49
C PHE A 570 -20.45 -16.16 13.67
N LEU A 571 -20.11 -16.09 12.38
CA LEU A 571 -19.95 -17.27 11.52
C LEU A 571 -18.60 -17.93 11.77
N ALA A 572 -17.53 -17.14 11.93
CA ALA A 572 -16.24 -17.63 12.40
C ALA A 572 -16.40 -18.29 13.80
N SER A 573 -17.09 -17.61 14.72
CA SER A 573 -17.38 -18.13 16.06
C SER A 573 -18.14 -19.47 16.03
N PHE A 574 -19.19 -19.57 15.20
CA PHE A 574 -19.93 -20.81 15.01
C PHE A 574 -19.06 -21.91 14.40
N SER A 575 -18.31 -21.61 13.33
CA SER A 575 -17.43 -22.57 12.68
C SER A 575 -16.38 -23.11 13.65
N ASN A 576 -15.81 -22.25 14.50
CA ASN A 576 -14.83 -22.68 15.50
C ASN A 576 -15.44 -23.61 16.54
N ALA A 577 -16.65 -23.29 17.01
CA ALA A 577 -17.33 -24.08 18.02
C ALA A 577 -17.76 -25.47 17.51
N TYR A 578 -18.15 -25.60 16.23
CA TYR A 578 -18.81 -26.81 15.72
C TYR A 578 -18.06 -27.56 14.61
N LEU A 579 -17.16 -26.91 13.88
CA LEU A 579 -16.42 -27.49 12.74
C LEU A 579 -14.91 -27.64 13.03
N GLY A 580 -14.45 -27.29 14.24
CA GLY A 580 -13.06 -27.39 14.65
C GLY A 580 -12.12 -26.43 13.88
N THR A 581 -12.67 -25.34 13.34
CA THR A 581 -11.88 -24.29 12.69
C THR A 581 -11.27 -23.32 13.72
N SER A 582 -10.33 -22.50 13.29
CA SER A 582 -9.62 -21.54 14.14
C SER A 582 -9.64 -20.13 13.52
N PHE A 583 -10.85 -19.66 13.22
CA PHE A 583 -11.11 -18.39 12.58
C PHE A 583 -11.26 -17.24 13.61
N ASP A 584 -10.47 -16.17 13.57
CA ASP A 584 -10.64 -14.94 14.35
C ASP A 584 -12.04 -14.38 14.13
N ILE A 585 -12.57 -13.92 15.24
CA ILE A 585 -13.91 -13.40 15.36
C ILE A 585 -13.86 -11.87 15.41
N SER A 586 -12.69 -11.24 15.43
CA SER A 586 -12.56 -9.78 15.58
C SER A 586 -12.70 -9.02 14.26
N ASN A 587 -12.61 -9.69 13.12
CA ASN A 587 -12.76 -9.09 11.79
C ASN A 587 -13.66 -9.97 10.92
N ILE A 588 -14.48 -9.33 10.08
CA ILE A 588 -15.39 -10.06 9.19
C ILE A 588 -14.75 -10.18 7.80
N ILE A 589 -14.44 -11.40 7.37
CA ILE A 589 -13.89 -11.66 6.03
C ILE A 589 -14.96 -11.51 4.97
N LEU A 590 -14.74 -10.62 4.00
CA LEU A 590 -15.63 -10.48 2.85
C LEU A 590 -15.50 -11.67 1.88
N PRO A 591 -16.58 -12.44 1.63
CA PRO A 591 -16.53 -13.53 0.66
C PRO A 591 -16.40 -13.02 -0.78
N VAL A 592 -15.58 -13.70 -1.58
CA VAL A 592 -15.44 -13.38 -3.00
C VAL A 592 -16.79 -13.48 -3.72
N GLY A 593 -17.10 -12.50 -4.57
CA GLY A 593 -18.33 -12.53 -5.37
C GLY A 593 -19.65 -12.29 -4.62
N ILE A 594 -19.63 -12.06 -3.29
CA ILE A 594 -20.86 -11.82 -2.48
C ILE A 594 -21.76 -10.74 -3.06
N SER A 595 -21.18 -9.62 -3.45
CA SER A 595 -21.92 -8.51 -4.04
C SER A 595 -22.61 -8.90 -5.37
N PHE A 596 -21.99 -9.79 -6.16
CA PHE A 596 -22.49 -10.21 -7.47
C PHE A 596 -23.62 -11.22 -7.34
N PHE A 597 -23.41 -12.31 -6.59
CA PHE A 597 -24.45 -13.33 -6.45
C PHE A 597 -25.68 -12.82 -5.68
N THR A 598 -25.51 -11.89 -4.73
CA THR A 598 -26.62 -11.21 -4.06
C THR A 598 -27.50 -10.45 -5.07
N PHE A 599 -26.90 -9.65 -5.96
CA PHE A 599 -27.66 -8.89 -6.97
C PHE A 599 -28.30 -9.79 -8.01
N GLN A 600 -27.61 -10.87 -8.38
CA GLN A 600 -28.11 -11.87 -9.31
C GLN A 600 -29.33 -12.61 -8.73
N SER A 601 -29.26 -13.03 -7.47
CA SER A 601 -30.34 -13.75 -6.79
C SER A 601 -31.56 -12.86 -6.53
N LEU A 602 -31.35 -11.61 -6.10
CA LEU A 602 -32.42 -10.62 -5.96
C LEU A 602 -33.13 -10.32 -7.29
N SER A 603 -32.39 -10.29 -8.41
CA SER A 603 -33.01 -10.06 -9.72
C SER A 603 -34.05 -11.13 -10.08
N TYR A 604 -33.81 -12.38 -9.66
CA TYR A 604 -34.75 -13.49 -9.86
C TYR A 604 -36.03 -13.28 -9.06
N THR A 605 -35.94 -13.06 -7.74
CA THR A 605 -37.12 -12.91 -6.90
C THR A 605 -37.91 -11.65 -7.24
N PHE A 606 -37.24 -10.55 -7.64
CA PHE A 606 -37.90 -9.35 -8.18
C PHE A 606 -38.65 -9.61 -9.49
N ASP A 607 -38.05 -10.32 -10.44
CA ASP A 607 -38.69 -10.58 -11.73
C ASP A 607 -39.88 -11.55 -11.59
N VAL A 608 -39.79 -12.56 -10.71
CA VAL A 608 -40.91 -13.44 -10.36
C VAL A 608 -42.02 -12.67 -9.66
N PHE A 609 -41.69 -11.83 -8.67
CA PHE A 609 -42.66 -10.98 -7.97
C PHE A 609 -43.38 -10.00 -8.91
N ARG A 610 -42.69 -9.48 -9.92
CA ARG A 610 -43.25 -8.59 -10.96
C ARG A 610 -43.99 -9.34 -12.07
N GLY A 611 -44.04 -10.68 -12.04
CA GLY A 611 -44.69 -11.51 -13.07
C GLY A 611 -43.99 -11.47 -14.43
N ARG A 612 -42.68 -11.16 -14.47
CA ARG A 612 -41.88 -11.12 -15.70
C ARG A 612 -41.18 -12.43 -16.02
N LEU A 613 -41.11 -13.33 -15.04
CA LEU A 613 -40.41 -14.60 -15.12
C LEU A 613 -41.19 -15.65 -14.30
N GLU A 614 -41.31 -16.85 -14.84
CA GLU A 614 -41.81 -18.02 -14.08
C GLU A 614 -40.67 -18.63 -13.25
N PRO A 615 -40.96 -19.26 -12.09
CA PRO A 615 -39.93 -19.89 -11.28
C PRO A 615 -39.13 -20.95 -12.04
N VAL A 616 -37.84 -21.08 -11.69
CA VAL A 616 -36.98 -22.13 -12.23
C VAL A 616 -37.52 -23.52 -11.85
N LYS A 617 -37.40 -24.48 -12.76
CA LYS A 617 -38.06 -25.80 -12.64
C LYS A 617 -37.49 -26.67 -11.52
N ASN A 618 -36.21 -26.54 -11.22
CA ASN A 618 -35.53 -27.30 -10.17
C ASN A 618 -34.40 -26.49 -9.54
N ILE A 619 -33.96 -26.91 -8.35
CA ILE A 619 -32.94 -26.19 -7.58
C ILE A 619 -31.55 -26.28 -8.23
N ALA A 620 -31.24 -27.34 -8.97
CA ALA A 620 -29.94 -27.49 -9.63
C ALA A 620 -29.75 -26.44 -10.73
N ASP A 621 -30.78 -26.18 -11.54
CA ASP A 621 -30.79 -25.12 -12.55
C ASP A 621 -30.66 -23.72 -11.91
N PHE A 622 -31.31 -23.50 -10.77
CA PHE A 622 -31.20 -22.24 -10.04
C PHE A 622 -29.80 -22.07 -9.43
N GLY A 623 -29.27 -23.12 -8.81
CA GLY A 623 -27.90 -23.15 -8.30
C GLY A 623 -26.88 -22.95 -9.41
N PHE A 624 -27.10 -23.51 -10.60
CA PHE A 624 -26.22 -23.32 -11.76
C PHE A 624 -26.24 -21.86 -12.21
N TYR A 625 -27.43 -21.25 -12.29
CA TYR A 625 -27.56 -19.82 -12.56
C TYR A 625 -26.74 -19.00 -11.56
N VAL A 626 -27.00 -19.15 -10.26
CA VAL A 626 -26.35 -18.35 -9.20
C VAL A 626 -24.84 -18.57 -9.13
N SER A 627 -24.37 -19.81 -9.36
CA SER A 627 -22.95 -20.17 -9.24
C SER A 627 -22.15 -20.05 -10.53
N PHE A 628 -22.73 -19.70 -11.68
CA PHE A 628 -22.06 -19.80 -12.98
C PHE A 628 -20.66 -19.13 -13.00
N PHE A 629 -19.59 -19.94 -12.98
CA PHE A 629 -18.26 -19.44 -12.65
C PHE A 629 -17.70 -18.34 -13.55
N PRO A 630 -17.99 -18.26 -14.88
CA PRO A 630 -17.44 -17.20 -15.72
C PRO A 630 -17.83 -15.81 -15.23
N GLN A 631 -19.00 -15.69 -14.60
CA GLN A 631 -19.50 -14.40 -14.13
C GLN A 631 -19.37 -14.17 -12.62
N LEU A 632 -19.10 -15.22 -11.83
CA LEU A 632 -19.29 -15.23 -10.39
C LEU A 632 -18.39 -14.26 -9.60
N VAL A 633 -17.12 -14.13 -9.99
CA VAL A 633 -16.15 -13.28 -9.26
C VAL A 633 -16.25 -11.82 -9.69
N ALA A 634 -16.21 -11.56 -11.00
CA ALA A 634 -16.21 -10.20 -11.56
C ALA A 634 -16.73 -10.12 -13.01
N GLY A 635 -17.65 -11.00 -13.44
CA GLY A 635 -18.23 -10.90 -14.78
C GLY A 635 -19.43 -9.97 -14.85
N PRO A 636 -20.14 -9.91 -15.99
CA PRO A 636 -21.38 -9.15 -16.09
C PRO A 636 -22.40 -9.59 -15.04
N ILE A 637 -23.10 -8.64 -14.43
CA ILE A 637 -24.25 -8.91 -13.54
C ILE A 637 -25.43 -9.33 -14.41
N VAL A 638 -25.67 -10.63 -14.50
CA VAL A 638 -26.70 -11.18 -15.39
C VAL A 638 -28.04 -11.30 -14.67
N ARG A 639 -29.10 -10.91 -15.37
CA ARG A 639 -30.47 -11.02 -14.87
C ARG A 639 -31.02 -12.41 -15.10
N ALA A 640 -31.84 -12.87 -14.17
CA ALA A 640 -32.51 -14.17 -14.30
C ALA A 640 -33.33 -14.26 -15.58
N SER A 641 -34.06 -13.20 -15.94
CA SER A 641 -34.86 -13.13 -17.16
C SER A 641 -34.06 -13.24 -18.46
N GLU A 642 -32.75 -12.97 -18.44
CA GLU A 642 -31.87 -13.10 -19.61
C GLU A 642 -31.14 -14.46 -19.64
N PHE A 643 -30.78 -15.03 -18.48
CA PHE A 643 -30.00 -16.27 -18.40
C PHE A 643 -30.86 -17.54 -18.33
N ILE A 644 -31.89 -17.56 -17.48
CA ILE A 644 -32.73 -18.76 -17.24
C ILE A 644 -33.33 -19.33 -18.53
N PRO A 645 -33.87 -18.52 -19.47
CA PRO A 645 -34.37 -19.07 -20.73
C PRO A 645 -33.30 -19.77 -21.59
N GLN A 646 -32.03 -19.43 -21.43
CA GLN A 646 -30.92 -20.08 -22.15
C GLN A 646 -30.62 -21.47 -21.60
N LEU A 647 -30.93 -21.74 -20.33
CA LEU A 647 -30.73 -23.05 -19.70
C LEU A 647 -31.48 -24.14 -20.48
N TYR A 648 -32.70 -23.85 -20.90
CA TYR A 648 -33.60 -24.82 -21.52
C TYR A 648 -33.47 -24.92 -23.04
N LYS A 649 -32.50 -24.21 -23.65
CA LYS A 649 -32.21 -24.30 -25.09
C LYS A 649 -31.18 -25.38 -25.37
N GLU A 650 -31.32 -26.02 -26.54
CA GLU A 650 -30.31 -26.94 -27.06
C GLU A 650 -28.97 -26.22 -27.27
N PHE A 651 -27.87 -26.93 -27.04
CA PHE A 651 -26.53 -26.39 -27.25
C PHE A 651 -26.33 -26.07 -28.74
N SER A 652 -25.90 -24.84 -29.03
CA SER A 652 -25.55 -24.39 -30.37
C SER A 652 -24.36 -23.45 -30.30
N LEU A 653 -23.30 -23.83 -31.01
CA LEU A 653 -22.08 -23.06 -31.16
C LEU A 653 -21.64 -23.10 -32.63
N SER A 654 -21.84 -22.00 -33.34
CA SER A 654 -21.35 -21.88 -34.71
C SER A 654 -19.83 -21.70 -34.74
N LYS A 655 -19.18 -22.09 -35.84
CA LYS A 655 -17.74 -21.81 -36.06
C LYS A 655 -17.40 -20.33 -35.87
N ARG A 656 -18.30 -19.44 -36.33
CA ARG A 656 -18.18 -18.00 -36.16
C ARG A 656 -18.20 -17.56 -34.70
N GLU A 657 -19.10 -18.11 -33.90
CA GLU A 657 -19.18 -17.82 -32.46
C GLU A 657 -17.97 -18.35 -31.71
N PHE A 658 -17.48 -19.54 -32.07
CA PHE A 658 -16.25 -20.09 -31.49
C PHE A 658 -15.03 -19.20 -31.79
N SER A 659 -14.83 -18.80 -33.05
CA SER A 659 -13.75 -17.85 -33.41
C SER A 659 -13.90 -16.49 -32.72
N HIS A 660 -15.14 -16.02 -32.53
CA HIS A 660 -15.41 -14.80 -31.78
C HIS A 660 -15.06 -14.96 -30.29
N ALA A 661 -15.34 -16.11 -29.68
CA ALA A 661 -14.98 -16.39 -28.30
C ALA A 661 -13.45 -16.40 -28.09
N LEU A 662 -12.70 -17.06 -28.98
CA LEU A 662 -11.23 -17.03 -28.97
C LEU A 662 -10.70 -15.60 -29.08
N PHE A 663 -11.27 -14.80 -29.99
CA PHE A 663 -10.92 -13.40 -30.14
C PHE A 663 -11.16 -12.60 -28.84
N LEU A 664 -12.31 -12.81 -28.16
CA LEU A 664 -12.61 -12.13 -26.90
C LEU A 664 -11.64 -12.52 -25.78
N ILE A 665 -11.32 -13.81 -25.66
CA ILE A 665 -10.36 -14.32 -24.67
C ILE A 665 -8.98 -13.69 -24.88
N SER A 666 -8.42 -13.75 -26.09
CA SER A 666 -7.10 -13.17 -26.38
C SER A 666 -7.08 -11.66 -26.16
N LYS A 667 -8.10 -10.94 -26.65
CA LYS A 667 -8.25 -9.50 -26.41
C LYS A 667 -8.31 -9.19 -24.92
N GLY A 668 -9.02 -10.01 -24.13
CA GLY A 668 -9.15 -9.81 -22.70
C GLY A 668 -7.86 -10.05 -21.93
N LEU A 669 -7.11 -11.10 -22.28
CA LEU A 669 -5.79 -11.39 -21.71
C LEU A 669 -4.78 -10.26 -21.98
N ILE A 670 -4.71 -9.77 -23.24
CA ILE A 670 -3.83 -8.63 -23.60
C ILE A 670 -4.19 -7.39 -22.79
N LYS A 671 -5.48 -7.03 -22.69
CA LYS A 671 -5.89 -5.87 -21.90
C LYS A 671 -5.47 -6.00 -20.43
N LYS A 672 -5.70 -7.16 -19.83
CA LYS A 672 -5.46 -7.36 -18.40
C LYS A 672 -3.96 -7.42 -18.09
N ILE A 673 -3.23 -8.35 -18.71
CA ILE A 673 -1.83 -8.61 -18.35
C ILE A 673 -0.90 -7.58 -19.00
N VAL A 674 -1.01 -7.37 -20.33
CA VAL A 674 -0.06 -6.51 -21.05
C VAL A 674 -0.29 -5.03 -20.75
N ILE A 675 -1.54 -4.57 -20.72
CA ILE A 675 -1.84 -3.14 -20.53
C ILE A 675 -2.04 -2.80 -19.05
N SER A 676 -3.02 -3.43 -18.40
CA SER A 676 -3.41 -3.05 -17.04
C SER A 676 -2.32 -3.38 -16.02
N ASP A 677 -1.92 -4.64 -15.91
CA ASP A 677 -1.00 -5.10 -14.86
C ASP A 677 0.39 -4.44 -15.03
N PHE A 678 0.85 -4.27 -16.28
CA PHE A 678 2.10 -3.55 -16.55
C PHE A 678 2.07 -2.09 -16.10
N ILE A 679 1.02 -1.33 -16.45
CA ILE A 679 0.89 0.09 -16.07
C ILE A 679 0.70 0.23 -14.55
N ALA A 680 -0.04 -0.71 -13.94
CA ALA A 680 -0.25 -0.77 -12.49
C ALA A 680 1.09 -0.85 -11.74
N VAL A 681 1.84 -1.93 -11.99
CA VAL A 681 3.05 -2.26 -11.23
C VAL A 681 4.18 -1.26 -11.46
N ASN A 682 4.33 -0.80 -12.71
CA ASN A 682 5.47 0.03 -13.10
C ASN A 682 5.27 1.53 -12.86
N PHE A 683 4.05 1.99 -12.62
CA PHE A 683 3.80 3.43 -12.45
C PHE A 683 2.64 3.74 -11.50
N VAL A 684 1.42 3.30 -11.83
CA VAL A 684 0.21 3.76 -11.13
C VAL A 684 0.24 3.41 -9.64
N ASP A 685 0.58 2.17 -9.27
CA ASP A 685 0.61 1.76 -7.87
C ASP A 685 1.65 2.59 -7.10
N ARG A 686 2.85 2.75 -7.67
CA ARG A 686 3.94 3.52 -7.04
C ARG A 686 3.53 4.95 -6.70
N VAL A 687 2.81 5.62 -7.61
CA VAL A 687 2.37 7.01 -7.42
C VAL A 687 1.19 7.09 -6.45
N PHE A 688 0.19 6.22 -6.57
CA PHE A 688 -0.97 6.23 -5.68
C PHE A 688 -0.65 5.82 -4.24
N ASP A 689 0.39 5.01 -4.03
CA ASP A 689 0.81 4.56 -2.71
C ASP A 689 1.64 5.62 -1.98
N MET A 690 2.39 6.47 -2.70
CA MET A 690 3.18 7.56 -2.11
C MET A 690 3.06 8.88 -2.89
N PRO A 691 1.88 9.52 -2.98
CA PRO A 691 1.64 10.67 -3.87
C PRO A 691 2.59 11.85 -3.64
N SER A 692 3.01 12.06 -2.39
CA SER A 692 3.93 13.14 -1.98
C SER A 692 5.34 13.01 -2.57
N LEU A 693 5.77 11.80 -2.96
CA LEU A 693 7.07 11.55 -3.57
C LEU A 693 7.11 11.82 -5.07
N TYR A 694 5.98 12.17 -5.68
CA TYR A 694 5.86 12.37 -7.12
C TYR A 694 5.35 13.78 -7.42
N SER A 695 5.78 14.35 -8.55
CA SER A 695 5.33 15.66 -9.01
C SER A 695 3.82 15.68 -9.33
N GLY A 696 3.24 16.86 -9.47
CA GLY A 696 1.85 17.03 -9.95
C GLY A 696 1.62 16.42 -11.32
N PHE A 697 2.64 16.44 -12.20
CA PHE A 697 2.57 15.78 -13.50
C PHE A 697 2.47 14.27 -13.37
N GLU A 698 3.33 13.66 -12.58
CA GLU A 698 3.33 12.21 -12.34
C GLU A 698 2.03 11.76 -11.68
N ASN A 699 1.52 12.53 -10.71
CA ASN A 699 0.22 12.30 -10.10
C ASN A 699 -0.91 12.38 -11.14
N LEU A 700 -0.96 13.41 -11.98
CA LEU A 700 -1.97 13.53 -13.04
C LEU A 700 -1.87 12.39 -14.06
N MET A 701 -0.65 12.05 -14.49
CA MET A 701 -0.41 10.93 -15.39
C MET A 701 -0.79 9.60 -14.76
N ALA A 702 -0.60 9.42 -13.45
CA ALA A 702 -1.06 8.24 -12.72
C ALA A 702 -2.59 8.20 -12.66
N VAL A 703 -3.30 9.32 -12.52
CA VAL A 703 -4.78 9.35 -12.62
C VAL A 703 -5.25 8.86 -14.00
N TYR A 704 -4.60 9.32 -15.08
CA TYR A 704 -4.91 8.84 -16.43
C TYR A 704 -4.52 7.36 -16.60
N GLY A 705 -3.33 6.96 -16.13
CA GLY A 705 -2.86 5.59 -16.11
C GLY A 705 -3.85 4.66 -15.41
N TYR A 706 -4.34 5.07 -14.24
CA TYR A 706 -5.34 4.34 -13.48
C TYR A 706 -6.67 4.24 -14.23
N GLY A 707 -7.12 5.32 -14.89
CA GLY A 707 -8.30 5.27 -15.76
C GLY A 707 -8.16 4.20 -16.85
N LEU A 708 -7.00 4.11 -17.51
CA LEU A 708 -6.76 3.05 -18.48
C LEU A 708 -6.66 1.66 -17.84
N GLN A 709 -5.96 1.54 -16.71
CA GLN A 709 -5.80 0.31 -15.93
C GLN A 709 -7.17 -0.27 -15.54
N ILE A 710 -8.00 0.48 -14.82
CA ILE A 710 -9.31 0.00 -14.34
C ILE A 710 -10.22 -0.41 -15.51
N TYR A 711 -10.16 0.31 -16.65
CA TYR A 711 -10.88 -0.08 -17.85
C TYR A 711 -10.38 -1.41 -18.41
N CYS A 712 -9.07 -1.54 -18.60
CA CYS A 712 -8.45 -2.70 -19.21
C CYS A 712 -8.54 -3.95 -18.33
N ASP A 713 -8.36 -3.82 -17.02
CA ASP A 713 -8.53 -4.92 -16.06
C ASP A 713 -9.96 -5.47 -16.12
N PHE A 714 -10.95 -4.59 -15.90
CA PHE A 714 -12.32 -5.03 -15.75
C PHE A 714 -12.96 -5.42 -17.10
N SER A 715 -12.69 -4.64 -18.16
CA SER A 715 -13.13 -5.03 -19.51
C SER A 715 -12.42 -6.29 -19.97
N GLY A 716 -11.14 -6.49 -19.62
CA GLY A 716 -10.36 -7.67 -19.98
C GLY A 716 -10.93 -8.92 -19.33
N TYR A 717 -11.18 -8.87 -18.02
CA TYR A 717 -11.84 -9.95 -17.29
C TYR A 717 -13.22 -10.27 -17.89
N THR A 718 -14.04 -9.24 -18.15
CA THR A 718 -15.39 -9.44 -18.72
C THR A 718 -15.32 -10.03 -20.13
N ASP A 719 -14.35 -9.61 -20.96
CA ASP A 719 -14.16 -10.17 -22.30
C ASP A 719 -13.81 -11.66 -22.24
N ILE A 720 -12.93 -12.07 -21.31
CA ILE A 720 -12.63 -13.49 -21.05
C ILE A 720 -13.88 -14.24 -20.60
N ALA A 721 -14.61 -13.72 -19.60
CA ALA A 721 -15.84 -14.31 -19.08
C ALA A 721 -16.90 -14.54 -20.16
N ILE A 722 -17.14 -13.54 -21.03
CA ILE A 722 -18.08 -13.65 -22.16
C ILE A 722 -17.60 -14.72 -23.16
N GLY A 723 -16.29 -14.78 -23.45
CA GLY A 723 -15.72 -15.79 -24.34
C GLY A 723 -15.88 -17.21 -23.80
N LEU A 724 -15.53 -17.44 -22.53
CA LEU A 724 -15.68 -18.74 -21.86
C LEU A 724 -17.14 -19.21 -21.85
N ALA A 725 -18.05 -18.31 -21.48
CA ALA A 725 -19.48 -18.60 -21.49
C ALA A 725 -19.99 -18.95 -22.90
N LEU A 726 -19.52 -18.22 -23.92
CA LEU A 726 -19.91 -18.47 -25.31
C LEU A 726 -19.47 -19.84 -25.80
N ILE A 727 -18.25 -20.30 -25.46
CA ILE A 727 -17.77 -21.66 -25.76
C ILE A 727 -18.67 -22.71 -25.11
N MET A 728 -19.15 -22.46 -23.89
CA MET A 728 -20.09 -23.33 -23.19
C MET A 728 -21.55 -23.19 -23.70
N GLY A 729 -21.83 -22.29 -24.65
CA GLY A 729 -23.14 -22.12 -25.28
C GLY A 729 -24.04 -21.06 -24.63
N PHE A 730 -23.54 -20.30 -23.66
CA PHE A 730 -24.25 -19.24 -22.95
C PHE A 730 -23.82 -17.85 -23.43
N ARG A 731 -24.80 -16.96 -23.68
CA ARG A 731 -24.56 -15.63 -24.22
C ARG A 731 -24.75 -14.61 -23.10
N LEU A 732 -23.64 -14.12 -22.56
CA LEU A 732 -23.61 -13.10 -21.51
C LEU A 732 -23.71 -11.68 -22.10
N PRO A 733 -24.28 -10.70 -21.37
CA PRO A 733 -24.41 -9.33 -21.83
C PRO A 733 -23.04 -8.62 -21.87
N VAL A 734 -22.89 -7.70 -22.82
CA VAL A 734 -21.71 -6.84 -22.92
C VAL A 734 -21.68 -5.85 -21.76
N ASN A 735 -20.51 -5.68 -21.14
CA ASN A 735 -20.36 -4.83 -19.97
C ASN A 735 -19.69 -3.46 -20.25
N PHE A 736 -18.93 -3.36 -21.34
CA PHE A 736 -18.22 -2.13 -21.71
C PHE A 736 -18.36 -1.79 -23.19
N ASN A 737 -18.53 -0.50 -23.50
CA ASN A 737 -18.63 0.01 -24.87
C ASN A 737 -17.89 1.34 -25.07
N SER A 738 -16.55 1.27 -25.13
CA SER A 738 -15.64 2.42 -25.29
C SER A 738 -16.02 3.62 -24.38
N PRO A 739 -16.06 3.46 -23.05
CA PRO A 739 -16.61 4.44 -22.10
C PRO A 739 -16.01 5.85 -22.19
N TYR A 740 -14.70 5.99 -22.40
CA TYR A 740 -14.06 7.31 -22.52
C TYR A 740 -14.39 8.08 -23.81
N LYS A 741 -15.18 7.51 -24.73
CA LYS A 741 -15.77 8.25 -25.86
C LYS A 741 -17.06 8.98 -25.51
N ALA A 742 -17.51 8.88 -24.26
CA ALA A 742 -18.77 9.47 -23.83
C ALA A 742 -18.73 10.99 -23.91
N ALA A 743 -19.78 11.60 -24.49
CA ALA A 743 -19.91 13.05 -24.59
C ALA A 743 -20.69 13.67 -23.40
N GLY A 744 -20.88 12.91 -22.32
CA GLY A 744 -21.55 13.34 -21.10
C GLY A 744 -21.66 12.20 -20.08
N ILE A 745 -21.93 12.54 -18.81
CA ILE A 745 -21.98 11.55 -17.72
C ILE A 745 -23.08 10.50 -17.91
N SER A 746 -24.24 10.88 -18.47
CA SER A 746 -25.28 9.90 -18.80
C SER A 746 -24.86 8.94 -19.92
N ASP A 747 -24.07 9.38 -20.89
CA ASP A 747 -23.52 8.53 -21.95
C ASP A 747 -22.42 7.61 -21.39
N PHE A 748 -21.59 8.11 -20.48
CA PHE A 748 -20.57 7.31 -19.78
C PHE A 748 -21.19 6.10 -19.08
N TRP A 749 -22.24 6.30 -18.27
CA TRP A 749 -22.93 5.21 -17.57
C TRP A 749 -23.73 4.26 -18.47
N LYS A 750 -23.92 4.58 -19.76
CA LYS A 750 -24.46 3.65 -20.77
C LYS A 750 -23.38 2.80 -21.43
N ARG A 751 -22.10 3.10 -21.15
CA ARG A 751 -20.92 2.48 -21.76
C ARG A 751 -19.98 1.85 -20.74
N TRP A 752 -20.02 2.29 -19.49
CA TRP A 752 -19.27 1.78 -18.36
C TRP A 752 -20.13 0.86 -17.51
N HIS A 753 -19.60 -0.31 -17.16
CA HIS A 753 -20.23 -1.28 -16.26
C HIS A 753 -21.74 -1.46 -16.53
N ILE A 754 -22.08 -1.70 -17.81
CA ILE A 754 -23.44 -1.64 -18.36
C ILE A 754 -24.39 -2.57 -17.60
N SER A 755 -23.93 -3.75 -17.19
CA SER A 755 -24.78 -4.70 -16.44
C SER A 755 -25.21 -4.12 -15.09
N LEU A 756 -24.28 -3.52 -14.33
CA LEU A 756 -24.58 -2.87 -13.05
C LEU A 756 -25.47 -1.66 -13.26
N SER A 757 -25.13 -0.78 -14.21
CA SER A 757 -25.90 0.42 -14.53
C SER A 757 -27.36 0.07 -14.88
N ARG A 758 -27.56 -0.97 -15.70
CA ARG A 758 -28.89 -1.51 -16.00
C ARG A 758 -29.58 -2.05 -14.74
N TRP A 759 -28.89 -2.81 -13.90
CA TRP A 759 -29.44 -3.36 -12.65
C TRP A 759 -29.92 -2.24 -11.71
N LEU A 760 -29.06 -1.27 -11.40
CA LEU A 760 -29.39 -0.11 -10.55
C LEU A 760 -30.57 0.67 -11.14
N LYS A 761 -30.60 0.87 -12.45
CA LYS A 761 -31.72 1.55 -13.12
C LYS A 761 -33.05 0.83 -12.89
N ASP A 762 -33.11 -0.48 -13.14
CA ASP A 762 -34.37 -1.23 -13.20
C ASP A 762 -34.86 -1.76 -11.84
N TYR A 763 -33.95 -1.94 -10.88
CA TYR A 763 -34.27 -2.47 -9.55
C TYR A 763 -34.16 -1.43 -8.42
N LEU A 764 -33.50 -0.28 -8.63
CA LEU A 764 -33.39 0.79 -7.62
C LEU A 764 -33.99 2.12 -8.11
N TYR A 765 -33.47 2.70 -9.20
CA TYR A 765 -33.86 4.04 -9.66
C TYR A 765 -35.33 4.14 -10.09
N ILE A 766 -35.82 3.22 -10.94
CA ILE A 766 -37.21 3.23 -11.41
C ILE A 766 -38.19 3.03 -10.24
N PRO A 767 -37.98 2.05 -9.32
CA PRO A 767 -38.82 1.91 -8.13
C PRO A 767 -38.87 3.14 -7.21
N LEU A 768 -37.78 3.91 -7.07
CA LEU A 768 -37.75 5.17 -6.31
C LEU A 768 -38.61 6.29 -6.93
N GLY A 769 -39.12 6.07 -8.15
CA GLY A 769 -39.94 7.01 -8.92
C GLY A 769 -39.31 7.41 -10.25
N GLY A 770 -38.03 7.07 -10.48
CA GLY A 770 -37.30 7.41 -11.69
C GLY A 770 -37.40 8.89 -12.02
N ASN A 771 -37.88 9.20 -13.23
CA ASN A 771 -38.09 10.56 -13.73
C ASN A 771 -39.47 11.17 -13.38
N ARG A 772 -40.26 10.51 -12.53
CA ARG A 772 -41.62 10.97 -12.16
C ARG A 772 -41.53 11.97 -11.01
N LYS A 773 -42.63 12.72 -10.78
CA LYS A 773 -42.76 13.70 -9.69
C LYS A 773 -41.78 14.89 -9.75
N GLY A 774 -41.43 15.34 -10.95
CA GLY A 774 -40.72 16.61 -11.17
C GLY A 774 -39.18 16.52 -11.15
N LYS A 775 -38.52 17.63 -11.50
CA LYS A 775 -37.06 17.72 -11.68
C LYS A 775 -36.29 17.48 -10.37
N VAL A 776 -36.78 18.04 -9.25
CA VAL A 776 -36.13 17.91 -7.93
C VAL A 776 -36.12 16.46 -7.44
N ARG A 777 -37.29 15.79 -7.44
CA ARG A 777 -37.38 14.38 -7.02
C ARG A 777 -36.51 13.47 -7.88
N THR A 778 -36.43 13.78 -9.17
CA THR A 778 -35.56 13.06 -10.08
C THR A 778 -34.08 13.24 -9.73
N GLY A 779 -33.65 14.45 -9.37
CA GLY A 779 -32.29 14.70 -8.89
C GLY A 779 -31.97 13.93 -7.61
N ILE A 780 -32.89 13.91 -6.65
CA ILE A 780 -32.77 13.11 -5.42
C ILE A 780 -32.64 11.62 -5.74
N ASN A 781 -33.48 11.10 -6.64
CA ASN A 781 -33.42 9.69 -7.06
C ASN A 781 -32.07 9.33 -7.69
N LEU A 782 -31.48 10.24 -8.50
CA LEU A 782 -30.15 10.06 -9.08
C LEU A 782 -29.06 10.05 -7.99
N MET A 783 -29.11 10.99 -7.05
CA MET A 783 -28.16 11.04 -5.93
C MET A 783 -28.22 9.76 -5.09
N ILE A 784 -29.40 9.32 -4.68
CA ILE A 784 -29.58 8.08 -3.91
C ILE A 784 -29.04 6.88 -4.69
N THR A 785 -29.34 6.79 -5.99
CA THR A 785 -28.88 5.67 -6.82
C THR A 785 -27.34 5.64 -6.91
N MET A 786 -26.69 6.78 -7.09
CA MET A 786 -25.24 6.85 -7.22
C MET A 786 -24.50 6.73 -5.90
N LEU A 787 -25.03 7.25 -4.79
CA LEU A 787 -24.47 7.06 -3.45
C LEU A 787 -24.52 5.60 -3.03
N LEU A 788 -25.66 4.92 -3.23
CA LEU A 788 -25.79 3.48 -2.99
C LEU A 788 -24.92 2.67 -3.96
N GLY A 789 -24.78 3.13 -5.21
CA GLY A 789 -23.84 2.55 -6.16
C GLY A 789 -22.38 2.67 -5.72
N GLY A 790 -21.99 3.82 -5.16
CA GLY A 790 -20.68 4.05 -4.56
C GLY A 790 -20.45 3.13 -3.36
N LEU A 791 -21.38 3.11 -2.41
CA LEU A 791 -21.32 2.21 -1.25
C LEU A 791 -21.25 0.73 -1.65
N TRP A 792 -21.95 0.35 -2.73
CA TRP A 792 -21.83 -1.00 -3.30
C TRP A 792 -20.42 -1.32 -3.82
N HIS A 793 -19.63 -0.35 -4.26
CA HIS A 793 -18.25 -0.59 -4.65
C HIS A 793 -17.35 -0.85 -3.43
N GLY A 794 -17.47 -0.04 -2.37
CA GLY A 794 -16.73 -0.28 -1.13
C GLY A 794 -17.27 0.51 0.07
N ALA A 795 -16.95 0.01 1.26
CA ALA A 795 -17.44 0.52 2.54
C ALA A 795 -16.46 1.54 3.14
N SER A 796 -16.29 2.67 2.46
CA SER A 796 -15.49 3.79 2.99
C SER A 796 -15.98 5.13 2.45
N LEU A 797 -15.64 6.22 3.14
CA LEU A 797 -16.08 7.57 2.76
C LEU A 797 -15.69 7.95 1.32
N ARG A 798 -14.52 7.48 0.86
CA ARG A 798 -14.01 7.67 -0.50
C ARG A 798 -14.99 7.20 -1.59
N PHE A 799 -15.62 6.04 -1.40
CA PHE A 799 -16.59 5.50 -2.35
C PHE A 799 -17.93 6.24 -2.32
N ILE A 800 -18.32 6.75 -1.14
CA ILE A 800 -19.49 7.63 -0.99
C ILE A 800 -19.25 8.94 -1.75
N VAL A 801 -18.07 9.55 -1.60
CA VAL A 801 -17.67 10.78 -2.33
C VAL A 801 -17.67 10.51 -3.83
N TRP A 802 -17.06 9.42 -4.29
CA TRP A 802 -17.07 9.02 -5.70
C TRP A 802 -18.50 8.87 -6.26
N GLY A 803 -19.38 8.18 -5.53
CA GLY A 803 -20.79 8.02 -5.90
C GLY A 803 -21.54 9.36 -5.92
N GLY A 804 -21.32 10.20 -4.91
CA GLY A 804 -21.89 11.54 -4.80
C GLY A 804 -21.49 12.44 -5.97
N LEU A 805 -20.20 12.45 -6.34
CA LEU A 805 -19.69 13.20 -7.50
C LEU A 805 -20.37 12.76 -8.78
N HIS A 806 -20.47 11.46 -9.07
CA HIS A 806 -21.19 10.99 -10.24
C HIS A 806 -22.70 11.32 -10.21
N GLY A 807 -23.33 11.31 -9.02
CA GLY A 807 -24.70 11.74 -8.84
C GLY A 807 -24.89 13.22 -9.22
N ILE A 808 -24.01 14.09 -8.71
CA ILE A 808 -23.97 15.52 -9.06
C ILE A 808 -23.75 15.68 -10.56
N GLY A 809 -22.80 14.94 -11.14
CA GLY A 809 -22.51 14.95 -12.57
C GLY A 809 -23.73 14.58 -13.44
N LEU A 810 -24.54 13.62 -13.01
CA LEU A 810 -25.79 13.27 -13.69
C LEU A 810 -26.86 14.36 -13.58
N VAL A 811 -26.99 15.01 -12.42
CA VAL A 811 -27.91 16.14 -12.22
C VAL A 811 -27.50 17.33 -13.09
N ILE A 812 -26.21 17.70 -13.07
CA ILE A 812 -25.65 18.77 -13.92
C ILE A 812 -25.85 18.45 -15.39
N ASN A 813 -25.53 17.22 -15.84
CA ASN A 813 -25.69 16.82 -17.23
C ASN A 813 -27.17 16.91 -17.68
N ARG A 814 -28.12 16.64 -16.78
CA ARG A 814 -29.55 16.81 -17.06
C ARG A 814 -29.96 18.28 -17.17
N ILE A 815 -29.49 19.13 -16.27
CA ILE A 815 -29.75 20.58 -16.31
C ILE A 815 -29.19 21.15 -17.60
N TRP A 816 -27.94 20.80 -17.94
CA TRP A 816 -27.28 21.18 -19.18
C TRP A 816 -28.10 20.82 -20.41
N ASN A 817 -28.53 19.57 -20.53
CA ASN A 817 -29.36 19.11 -21.66
C ASN A 817 -30.73 19.81 -21.69
N SER A 818 -31.29 20.21 -20.55
CA SER A 818 -32.54 20.96 -20.49
C SER A 818 -32.39 22.41 -20.96
N ILE A 819 -31.19 23.01 -20.89
CA ILE A 819 -30.93 24.41 -21.26
C ILE A 819 -30.41 24.49 -22.70
N PHE A 820 -29.40 23.70 -23.04
CA PHE A 820 -28.68 23.78 -24.31
C PHE A 820 -29.13 22.73 -25.35
N GLY A 821 -29.88 21.71 -24.92
CA GLY A 821 -30.22 20.56 -25.77
C GLY A 821 -28.99 19.85 -26.32
N ASP A 822 -29.14 19.20 -27.48
CA ASP A 822 -28.04 18.54 -28.19
C ASP A 822 -27.25 19.49 -29.11
N ARG A 823 -27.50 20.80 -29.06
CA ARG A 823 -26.91 21.77 -30.01
C ARG A 823 -25.39 21.77 -30.00
N ILE A 824 -24.78 21.61 -28.82
CA ILE A 824 -23.33 21.60 -28.64
C ILE A 824 -22.70 20.29 -29.16
N THR A 825 -23.39 19.15 -28.98
CA THR A 825 -22.87 17.83 -29.38
C THR A 825 -23.11 17.51 -30.85
N GLN A 826 -23.95 18.28 -31.54
CA GLN A 826 -24.14 18.18 -33.00
C GLN A 826 -22.94 18.72 -33.79
N ASN A 827 -22.22 19.71 -33.27
CA ASN A 827 -20.96 20.18 -33.88
C ASN A 827 -19.82 19.20 -33.54
N ARG A 828 -18.96 18.86 -34.52
CA ARG A 828 -17.78 18.01 -34.31
C ARG A 828 -16.86 18.57 -33.22
N PHE A 829 -16.61 19.88 -33.21
CA PHE A 829 -15.76 20.51 -32.19
C PHE A 829 -16.42 20.45 -30.81
N GLY A 830 -17.70 20.78 -30.72
CA GLY A 830 -18.44 20.71 -29.46
C GLY A 830 -18.55 19.29 -28.90
N ARG A 831 -18.61 18.26 -29.76
CA ARG A 831 -18.51 16.86 -29.34
C ARG A 831 -17.13 16.51 -28.78
N VAL A 832 -16.04 16.93 -29.43
CA VAL A 832 -14.67 16.69 -28.91
C VAL A 832 -14.49 17.35 -27.54
N LEU A 833 -14.94 18.59 -27.39
CA LEU A 833 -14.88 19.30 -26.11
C LEU A 833 -15.73 18.59 -25.03
N ALA A 834 -16.94 18.14 -25.38
CA ALA A 834 -17.80 17.40 -24.45
C ALA A 834 -17.17 16.07 -24.00
N VAL A 835 -16.51 15.34 -24.91
CA VAL A 835 -15.74 14.14 -24.58
C VAL A 835 -14.57 14.47 -23.66
N PHE A 836 -13.82 15.53 -23.96
CA PHE A 836 -12.69 15.97 -23.15
C PHE A 836 -13.12 16.34 -21.71
N ILE A 837 -14.19 17.12 -21.54
CA ILE A 837 -14.72 17.49 -20.22
C ILE A 837 -15.21 16.25 -19.47
N THR A 838 -15.94 15.37 -20.15
CA THR A 838 -16.46 14.13 -19.55
C THR A 838 -15.33 13.23 -19.09
N PHE A 839 -14.29 13.06 -19.92
CA PHE A 839 -13.12 12.26 -19.59
C PHE A 839 -12.40 12.80 -18.36
N ASN A 840 -12.11 14.10 -18.30
CA ASN A 840 -11.42 14.71 -17.15
C ASN A 840 -12.25 14.62 -15.87
N PHE A 841 -13.58 14.82 -15.95
CA PHE A 841 -14.45 14.64 -14.78
C PHE A 841 -14.42 13.20 -14.26
N VAL A 842 -14.48 12.22 -15.16
CA VAL A 842 -14.41 10.80 -14.79
C VAL A 842 -13.04 10.46 -14.20
N SER A 843 -11.96 10.95 -14.79
CA SER A 843 -10.59 10.80 -14.27
C SER A 843 -10.44 11.42 -12.88
N PHE A 844 -10.98 12.62 -12.66
CA PHE A 844 -11.03 13.23 -11.33
C PHE A 844 -11.78 12.36 -10.31
N CYS A 845 -12.92 11.76 -10.70
CA CYS A 845 -13.62 10.84 -9.80
C CYS A 845 -12.73 9.64 -9.44
N TRP A 846 -11.94 9.11 -10.38
CA TRP A 846 -11.09 7.95 -10.13
C TRP A 846 -10.03 8.13 -9.02
N ILE A 847 -9.65 9.37 -8.71
CA ILE A 847 -8.79 9.72 -7.56
C ILE A 847 -9.35 9.10 -6.27
N PHE A 848 -10.62 9.36 -5.98
CA PHE A 848 -11.29 8.86 -4.78
C PHE A 848 -11.51 7.35 -4.84
N PHE A 849 -11.69 6.79 -6.04
CA PHE A 849 -11.91 5.36 -6.20
C PHE A 849 -10.64 4.53 -5.91
N ARG A 850 -9.44 5.04 -6.25
CA ARG A 850 -8.16 4.31 -6.12
C ARG A 850 -7.33 4.66 -4.90
N ALA A 851 -7.41 5.88 -4.38
CA ALA A 851 -6.63 6.29 -3.21
C ALA A 851 -6.87 5.34 -2.02
N GLN A 852 -5.81 5.07 -1.23
CA GLN A 852 -5.88 4.15 -0.08
C GLN A 852 -6.79 4.70 1.03
N ASP A 853 -6.76 6.01 1.25
CA ASP A 853 -7.54 6.74 2.24
C ASP A 853 -7.83 8.18 1.77
N MET A 854 -8.57 8.93 2.58
CA MET A 854 -8.91 10.32 2.25
C MET A 854 -7.70 11.25 2.27
N GLU A 855 -6.67 10.95 3.06
CA GLU A 855 -5.46 11.75 3.15
C GLU A 855 -4.65 11.62 1.85
N SER A 856 -4.45 10.39 1.36
CA SER A 856 -3.81 10.08 0.09
C SER A 856 -4.51 10.76 -1.09
N ALA A 857 -5.85 10.76 -1.10
CA ALA A 857 -6.63 11.48 -2.12
C ALA A 857 -6.39 13.00 -2.05
N ARG A 858 -6.33 13.57 -0.84
CA ARG A 858 -6.03 15.00 -0.63
C ARG A 858 -4.61 15.32 -1.10
N LEU A 859 -3.61 14.53 -0.71
CA LEU A 859 -2.22 14.71 -1.11
C LEU A 859 -2.08 14.67 -2.64
N MET A 860 -2.72 13.72 -3.31
CA MET A 860 -2.67 13.64 -4.77
C MET A 860 -3.30 14.88 -5.44
N LEU A 861 -4.41 15.38 -4.91
CA LEU A 861 -5.02 16.62 -5.39
C LEU A 861 -4.13 17.85 -5.17
N THR A 862 -3.49 17.94 -3.99
CA THR A 862 -2.53 18.99 -3.66
C THR A 862 -1.36 18.95 -4.65
N GLN A 863 -0.75 17.79 -4.90
CA GLN A 863 0.33 17.67 -5.87
C GLN A 863 -0.11 18.09 -7.27
N ILE A 864 -1.31 17.67 -7.71
CA ILE A 864 -1.84 18.05 -9.02
C ILE A 864 -2.12 19.55 -9.13
N ALA A 865 -2.55 20.19 -8.04
CA ALA A 865 -2.88 21.62 -8.07
C ALA A 865 -1.65 22.52 -7.93
N GLU A 866 -0.70 22.14 -7.08
CA GLU A 866 0.34 23.04 -6.56
C GLU A 866 1.75 22.68 -7.07
N ASN A 867 1.98 21.45 -7.54
CA ASN A 867 3.33 20.94 -7.83
C ASN A 867 3.57 20.57 -9.32
N PHE A 868 3.18 21.44 -10.26
CA PHE A 868 3.49 21.27 -11.69
C PHE A 868 4.80 21.98 -12.06
N SER A 869 5.95 21.30 -11.93
CA SER A 869 7.27 21.87 -12.25
C SER A 869 7.78 21.48 -13.66
N PRO A 870 8.23 22.44 -14.51
CA PRO A 870 8.87 22.17 -15.80
C PRO A 870 10.04 21.20 -15.82
N GLY A 871 10.83 21.16 -14.75
CA GLY A 871 11.95 20.23 -14.62
C GLY A 871 11.53 18.77 -14.48
N SER A 872 10.29 18.50 -14.06
CA SER A 872 9.76 17.14 -13.89
C SER A 872 9.52 16.44 -15.22
N TYR A 873 9.01 17.14 -16.25
CA TYR A 873 8.64 16.48 -17.52
C TYR A 873 9.85 15.91 -18.26
N MET A 874 10.98 16.63 -18.23
CA MET A 874 12.19 16.30 -18.99
C MET A 874 12.90 15.06 -18.46
N SER A 875 12.74 14.73 -17.17
CA SER A 875 13.31 13.53 -16.53
C SER A 875 12.30 12.38 -16.44
N VAL A 876 11.04 12.68 -16.16
CA VAL A 876 9.97 11.69 -15.97
C VAL A 876 9.59 11.01 -17.28
N VAL A 877 9.48 11.75 -18.38
CA VAL A 877 9.08 11.17 -19.68
C VAL A 877 10.06 10.10 -20.17
N PRO A 878 11.39 10.33 -20.13
CA PRO A 878 12.35 9.26 -20.43
C PRO A 878 12.31 8.11 -19.41
N ALA A 879 12.20 8.40 -18.11
CA ALA A 879 12.22 7.39 -17.05
C ALA A 879 11.04 6.41 -17.12
N TYR A 880 9.88 6.86 -17.60
CA TYR A 880 8.66 6.06 -17.74
C TYR A 880 8.21 5.92 -19.20
N ALA A 881 9.15 6.01 -20.15
CA ALA A 881 8.84 6.03 -21.58
C ALA A 881 7.99 4.83 -22.02
N ASP A 882 8.34 3.61 -21.58
CA ASP A 882 7.60 2.39 -21.93
C ASP A 882 6.16 2.41 -21.41
N VAL A 883 5.96 2.89 -20.17
CA VAL A 883 4.64 3.05 -19.57
C VAL A 883 3.82 4.07 -20.34
N PHE A 884 4.40 5.22 -20.66
CA PHE A 884 3.68 6.27 -21.39
C PHE A 884 3.38 5.88 -22.83
N LEU A 885 4.29 5.18 -23.52
CA LEU A 885 4.04 4.62 -24.85
C LEU A 885 2.89 3.63 -24.82
N LEU A 886 2.85 2.74 -23.83
CA LEU A 886 1.77 1.79 -23.65
C LEU A 886 0.44 2.47 -23.29
N MET A 887 0.45 3.53 -22.47
CA MET A 887 -0.72 4.35 -22.18
C MET A 887 -1.25 5.03 -23.44
N ILE A 888 -0.37 5.64 -24.25
CA ILE A 888 -0.71 6.26 -25.52
C ILE A 888 -1.32 5.22 -26.47
N ALA A 889 -0.68 4.05 -26.60
CA ALA A 889 -1.19 2.96 -27.43
C ALA A 889 -2.57 2.48 -26.94
N GLY A 890 -2.75 2.31 -25.63
CA GLY A 890 -4.01 1.88 -25.03
C GLY A 890 -5.14 2.89 -25.27
N TYR A 891 -4.89 4.19 -25.07
CA TYR A 891 -5.87 5.22 -25.39
C TYR A 891 -6.13 5.33 -26.90
N PHE A 892 -5.10 5.23 -27.74
CA PHE A 892 -5.27 5.22 -29.19
C PHE A 892 -6.20 4.08 -29.63
N ILE A 893 -5.94 2.85 -29.17
CA ILE A 893 -6.78 1.67 -29.43
C ILE A 893 -8.20 1.89 -28.90
N HIS A 894 -8.33 2.48 -27.71
CA HIS A 894 -9.64 2.81 -27.13
C HIS A 894 -10.44 3.75 -28.03
N PHE A 895 -9.80 4.81 -28.55
CA PHE A 895 -10.44 5.83 -29.36
C PHE A 895 -10.67 5.42 -30.84
N LEU A 896 -10.08 4.33 -31.33
CA LEU A 896 -10.28 3.82 -32.70
C LEU A 896 -11.77 3.70 -33.10
N PRO A 897 -12.16 4.08 -34.33
CA PRO A 897 -13.55 3.96 -34.80
C PRO A 897 -14.08 2.52 -34.73
N GLU A 898 -15.37 2.35 -34.43
CA GLU A 898 -15.99 1.03 -34.30
C GLU A 898 -15.86 0.18 -35.58
N ARG A 899 -15.87 0.83 -36.75
CA ARG A 899 -15.65 0.15 -38.04
C ARG A 899 -14.28 -0.54 -38.11
N VAL A 900 -13.24 0.08 -37.56
CA VAL A 900 -11.89 -0.51 -37.50
C VAL A 900 -11.87 -1.68 -36.52
N LYS A 901 -12.52 -1.51 -35.37
CA LYS A 901 -12.64 -2.54 -34.33
C LYS A 901 -13.34 -3.81 -34.83
N GLU A 902 -14.43 -3.62 -35.57
CA GLU A 902 -15.16 -4.73 -36.20
C GLU A 902 -14.38 -5.32 -37.40
N SER A 903 -13.55 -4.54 -38.09
CA SER A 903 -12.74 -5.02 -39.22
C SER A 903 -11.70 -6.05 -38.80
N TYR A 904 -10.84 -5.76 -37.81
CA TYR A 904 -9.85 -6.76 -37.37
C TYR A 904 -10.49 -7.96 -36.67
N ARG A 905 -11.62 -7.77 -35.97
CA ARG A 905 -12.41 -8.87 -35.40
C ARG A 905 -12.96 -9.76 -36.51
N GLY A 906 -13.53 -9.15 -37.55
CA GLY A 906 -14.04 -9.84 -38.72
C GLY A 906 -12.94 -10.57 -39.49
N LEU A 907 -11.74 -9.99 -39.58
CA LEU A 907 -10.57 -10.63 -40.18
C LEU A 907 -10.18 -11.88 -39.39
N PHE A 908 -10.01 -11.78 -38.06
CA PHE A 908 -9.69 -12.92 -37.21
C PHE A 908 -10.73 -14.05 -37.35
N ILE A 909 -12.02 -13.70 -37.31
CA ILE A 909 -13.12 -14.67 -37.45
C ILE A 909 -13.09 -15.39 -38.81
N LYS A 910 -12.66 -14.72 -39.88
CA LYS A 910 -12.56 -15.31 -41.22
C LYS A 910 -11.31 -16.17 -41.42
N MET A 911 -10.28 -16.02 -40.57
CA MET A 911 -9.04 -16.80 -40.69
C MET A 911 -9.32 -18.31 -40.49
N PRO A 912 -8.53 -19.18 -41.15
CA PRO A 912 -8.51 -20.61 -40.84
C PRO A 912 -8.24 -20.86 -39.36
N LEU A 913 -8.85 -21.90 -38.79
CA LEU A 913 -8.75 -22.21 -37.36
C LEU A 913 -7.29 -22.40 -36.89
N ILE A 914 -6.44 -22.99 -37.74
CA ILE A 914 -5.00 -23.16 -37.44
C ILE A 914 -4.31 -21.82 -37.21
N LEU A 915 -4.58 -20.82 -38.06
CA LEU A 915 -4.00 -19.47 -37.88
C LEU A 915 -4.58 -18.76 -36.66
N GLN A 916 -5.85 -19.00 -36.32
CA GLN A 916 -6.43 -18.49 -35.08
C GLN A 916 -5.72 -19.08 -33.85
N ILE A 917 -5.48 -20.40 -33.84
CA ILE A 917 -4.76 -21.09 -32.77
C ILE A 917 -3.32 -20.56 -32.66
N ILE A 918 -2.60 -20.42 -33.77
CA ILE A 918 -1.24 -19.84 -33.77
C ILE A 918 -1.26 -18.42 -33.18
N ALA A 919 -2.22 -17.58 -33.56
CA ALA A 919 -2.35 -16.24 -33.01
C ALA A 919 -2.64 -16.26 -31.50
N VAL A 920 -3.49 -17.16 -31.02
CA VAL A 920 -3.75 -17.35 -29.58
C VAL A 920 -2.48 -17.81 -28.86
N MET A 921 -1.74 -18.76 -29.43
CA MET A 921 -0.49 -19.27 -28.86
C MET A 921 0.59 -18.19 -28.79
N LEU A 922 0.71 -17.33 -29.81
CA LEU A 922 1.62 -16.18 -29.77
C LEU A 922 1.25 -15.19 -28.65
N VAL A 923 -0.06 -14.98 -28.42
CA VAL A 923 -0.50 -14.20 -27.27
C VAL A 923 -0.09 -14.90 -25.97
N VAL A 924 -0.29 -16.20 -25.83
CA VAL A 924 0.14 -16.94 -24.63
C VAL A 924 1.65 -16.89 -24.41
N ILE A 925 2.47 -16.92 -25.46
CA ILE A 925 3.94 -16.82 -25.35
C ILE A 925 4.39 -15.41 -24.97
N LEU A 926 3.64 -14.39 -25.37
CA LEU A 926 3.92 -12.99 -25.02
C LEU A 926 3.61 -12.67 -23.55
N LEU A 927 2.66 -13.41 -22.96
CA LEU A 927 2.15 -13.25 -21.60
C LEU A 927 3.00 -14.05 -20.62
#